data_AF-A0A835VK85-F1
#
_entry.id   AF-A0A835VK85-F1
#
_cell.length_a   1.000
_cell.length_b   1.000
_cell.length_c   1.000
_cell.angle_alpha   90.00
_cell.angle_beta   90.00
_cell.angle_gamma   90.00
#
_symmetry.space_group_name_H-M   'P 1'
#
loop_
_entity.id
_entity.type
_entity.pdbx_description
1 polymer ?
#
loop_
_entity_poly.entity_id
_entity_poly.type
_entity_poly.pdbx_seq_one_letter_code
_entity_poly.pdbx_strand_id
1 'polypeptide(L)'
;MVDSLKLQAVQARIYEGKEPIQFLSIFQSFIVYKGGISSGYKRLVVESAIEDETYREEGVALFRVQGSGPDNMQAIQVDLMASSLNSSFCYILHNGNSVFTWSGNLTSSIELELVERLLDVIKPNIQPKPQKEGSESEQFWSLLGGKGEYPSQSIKREQESDPHLFSCNFTKGNLKISEIHNFSQDDLMTEDVFILYCYLYIFVWVGQHVDLKTRLQALSIGEKFLDRDFLMANISRETPVFVVMEGSEPPFFTRFFSWDHAKSVMHGSSFQRKLAILKNGLNPSSLDKLTRRTPALHIGRSSVPDKSQRSRSMSFSPERVRVRGRSPAFNALAANFENPNSRNQSTPPPLVRKPPYPRSVTPDSAKLAPKSEAIASLSSSFERPARINIVKMAKVSPVASTTKPDSNSNHSVNLITSSIGSLTIQEDGKEGEAEEEGLPIFPYESSCRYLHPLSSHSCGKEMEKPVLDLPLITSSEVGENGLGETKGRRRKEALEEAKKQLWLAGPLIASSLLQKALQLISVMFVGHLDELSLSGASMATSFAGVSGFSLLLGMGSALETLCGQSYGAMQYHSLGIYMQRAVFVLLLVCFPVTVLWGYTSQILIAFGQDHAISIEAGLYVRWLVPALFAYGILQCQMRFLQTQNIGSPLLVSSGVTALIHLLVCWLLVFKYGLGSKGTALATSISYWTNVALLALYIRFSPSCKKTWTGFKREAFGGSMDFIKLALPSSIMLCIEFWSFELIVLLSGLLPNPKLETSVLSISLNTTGLMFMIPYGLGAVISTRVSNELGAGRPEAARLAVIVVVIVTMLESLVVGICILLARNIWGYVYSNEDQVVKYIIVMVPILAISNVFDGIQCVLSGITRGCGLQKAGAVANIVAYYVVGVPSSVIFAFLLHIGGKGLWIGIICGLVMQVLLLLSLILCIDWEKEASKAGERVNCSSIAS
;
A
#
# COMPACT_ATOMS: atom_id res chain seq x y z
N MET A 1 12.67 -7.23 -21.07
CA MET A 1 13.14 -7.84 -19.81
C MET A 1 11.98 -8.32 -18.92
N VAL A 2 10.96 -7.50 -18.65
CA VAL A 2 9.79 -7.91 -17.84
C VAL A 2 8.97 -9.06 -18.46
N ASP A 3 8.73 -9.04 -19.77
CA ASP A 3 7.98 -10.11 -20.45
C ASP A 3 8.78 -11.39 -20.71
N SER A 4 10.11 -11.35 -20.73
CA SER A 4 10.96 -12.55 -20.87
C SER A 4 11.18 -13.29 -19.56
N LEU A 5 10.77 -12.68 -18.43
CA LEU A 5 10.97 -13.19 -17.08
C LEU A 5 9.64 -13.55 -16.39
N LYS A 6 8.56 -13.73 -17.17
CA LYS A 6 7.22 -14.02 -16.65
C LYS A 6 6.80 -13.10 -15.49
N LEU A 7 7.15 -11.80 -15.56
CA LEU A 7 6.83 -10.78 -14.54
C LEU A 7 7.60 -10.90 -13.19
N GLN A 8 8.72 -11.61 -13.12
CA GLN A 8 9.60 -11.62 -11.93
C GLN A 8 10.90 -10.82 -12.12
N ALA A 9 11.33 -10.11 -11.07
CA ALA A 9 12.56 -9.31 -11.08
C ALA A 9 13.81 -10.18 -10.97
N VAL A 10 14.79 -9.97 -11.85
CA VAL A 10 16.14 -10.54 -11.73
C VAL A 10 17.06 -9.52 -11.09
N GLN A 11 17.79 -9.93 -10.06
CA GLN A 11 18.85 -9.14 -9.45
C GLN A 11 20.17 -9.44 -10.16
N ALA A 12 20.84 -8.39 -10.64
CA ALA A 12 22.17 -8.48 -11.23
C ALA A 12 23.10 -7.45 -10.59
N ARG A 13 24.38 -7.79 -10.42
CA ARG A 13 25.44 -6.84 -10.07
C ARG A 13 26.36 -6.66 -11.27
N ILE A 14 26.55 -5.42 -11.69
CA ILE A 14 27.34 -5.03 -12.86
C ILE A 14 28.23 -3.86 -12.43
N TYR A 15 29.50 -3.90 -12.83
CA TYR A 15 30.47 -2.84 -12.58
C TYR A 15 30.65 -1.99 -13.84
N GLU A 16 30.95 -0.72 -13.63
CA GLU A 16 31.21 0.24 -14.70
C GLU A 16 32.41 -0.21 -15.55
N GLY A 17 32.26 -0.21 -16.88
CA GLY A 17 33.26 -0.71 -17.83
C GLY A 17 33.30 -2.23 -17.98
N LYS A 18 32.43 -2.96 -17.27
CA LYS A 18 32.23 -4.42 -17.37
C LYS A 18 30.79 -4.76 -17.73
N GLU A 19 30.09 -3.86 -18.41
CA GLU A 19 28.70 -4.04 -18.81
C GLU A 19 28.58 -5.17 -19.83
N PRO A 20 27.85 -6.24 -19.51
CA PRO A 20 27.67 -7.33 -20.45
C PRO A 20 26.66 -6.93 -21.53
N ILE A 21 26.73 -7.55 -22.71
CA ILE A 21 25.87 -7.18 -23.85
C ILE A 21 24.36 -7.26 -23.50
N GLN A 22 24.00 -8.12 -22.55
CA GLN A 22 22.64 -8.28 -22.02
C GLN A 22 22.15 -7.02 -21.30
N PHE A 23 23.03 -6.28 -20.60
CA PHE A 23 22.72 -5.02 -19.94
C PHE A 23 22.56 -3.89 -20.97
N LEU A 24 23.52 -3.80 -21.89
CA LEU A 24 23.56 -2.74 -22.91
C LEU A 24 22.36 -2.82 -23.87
N SER A 25 21.91 -4.03 -24.19
CA SER A 25 20.73 -4.26 -25.03
C SER A 25 19.40 -3.79 -24.41
N ILE A 26 19.36 -3.51 -23.10
CA ILE A 26 18.16 -2.93 -22.45
C ILE A 26 17.94 -1.49 -22.93
N PHE A 27 19.03 -0.72 -23.04
CA PHE A 27 18.97 0.72 -23.19
C PHE A 27 18.91 1.17 -24.65
N GLN A 28 19.23 0.29 -25.62
CA GLN A 28 19.36 0.54 -27.07
C GLN A 28 20.42 1.60 -27.44
N SER A 29 20.40 2.74 -26.76
CA SER A 29 21.41 3.80 -26.73
C SER A 29 21.86 4.02 -25.28
N PHE A 30 23.16 3.93 -25.02
CA PHE A 30 23.75 4.07 -23.69
C PHE A 30 24.82 5.16 -23.68
N ILE A 31 24.57 6.26 -22.96
CA ILE A 31 25.48 7.42 -22.89
C ILE A 31 26.05 7.51 -21.48
N VAL A 32 27.38 7.50 -21.38
CA VAL A 32 28.11 7.64 -20.12
C VAL A 32 28.69 9.05 -20.05
N TYR A 33 28.23 9.81 -19.07
CA TYR A 33 28.75 11.14 -18.75
C TYR A 33 29.80 11.04 -17.65
N LYS A 34 30.81 11.90 -17.70
CA LYS A 34 31.77 12.06 -16.61
C LYS A 34 31.14 12.73 -15.40
N GLY A 35 31.59 12.31 -14.23
CA GLY A 35 31.15 12.81 -12.93
C GLY A 35 29.74 12.36 -12.54
N GLY A 36 29.11 13.10 -11.62
CA GLY A 36 27.85 12.67 -11.03
C GLY A 36 27.05 13.81 -10.42
N ILE A 37 25.73 13.68 -10.50
CA ILE A 37 24.77 14.65 -9.91
C ILE A 37 24.28 14.23 -8.52
N SER A 38 24.69 13.05 -8.04
CA SER A 38 24.24 12.53 -6.75
C SER A 38 24.89 13.28 -5.59
N SER A 39 24.13 13.47 -4.51
CA SER A 39 24.63 14.12 -3.29
C SER A 39 25.81 13.37 -2.66
N GLY A 40 25.88 12.04 -2.83
CA GLY A 40 27.01 11.21 -2.42
C GLY A 40 28.28 11.50 -3.21
N TYR A 41 28.18 11.61 -4.54
CA TYR A 41 29.32 11.97 -5.39
C TYR A 41 29.81 13.39 -5.08
N LYS A 42 28.91 14.37 -4.96
CA LYS A 42 29.29 15.75 -4.64
C LYS A 42 29.99 15.86 -3.27
N ARG A 43 29.58 15.04 -2.31
CA ARG A 43 30.27 14.94 -1.02
C ARG A 43 31.65 14.31 -1.16
N LEU A 44 31.78 13.22 -1.92
CA LEU A 44 33.08 12.56 -2.19
C LEU A 44 34.08 13.52 -2.86
N VAL A 45 33.64 14.30 -3.85
CA VAL A 45 34.48 15.31 -4.53
C VAL A 45 34.99 16.36 -3.55
N VAL A 46 34.10 16.87 -2.68
CA VAL A 46 34.46 17.84 -1.63
C VAL A 46 35.39 17.22 -0.57
N GLU A 47 35.14 15.99 -0.14
CA GLU A 47 35.94 15.28 0.86
C GLU A 47 37.32 14.85 0.34
N SER A 48 37.41 14.50 -0.95
CA SER A 48 38.64 14.00 -1.58
C SER A 48 39.47 15.11 -2.25
N ALA A 49 38.98 16.35 -2.27
CA ALA A 49 39.60 17.50 -2.95
C ALA A 49 39.95 17.24 -4.43
N ILE A 50 39.14 16.44 -5.12
CA ILE A 50 39.28 16.14 -6.55
C ILE A 50 38.52 17.20 -7.35
N GLU A 51 38.97 17.50 -8.56
CA GLU A 51 38.28 18.44 -9.46
C GLU A 51 36.93 17.87 -9.93
N ASP A 52 35.89 18.70 -9.96
CA ASP A 52 34.53 18.26 -10.34
C ASP A 52 34.39 18.17 -11.87
N GLU A 53 34.69 17.00 -12.43
CA GLU A 53 34.56 16.71 -13.86
C GLU A 53 33.12 16.44 -14.33
N THR A 54 32.11 16.85 -13.55
CA THR A 54 30.70 16.59 -13.92
C THR A 54 30.33 17.28 -15.23
N TYR A 55 29.80 16.48 -16.16
CA TYR A 55 29.33 16.94 -17.46
C TYR A 55 28.36 18.13 -17.35
N ARG A 56 28.54 19.11 -18.24
CA ARG A 56 27.66 20.26 -18.42
C ARG A 56 27.32 20.38 -19.89
N GLU A 57 26.04 20.62 -20.19
CA GLU A 57 25.56 20.70 -21.58
C GLU A 57 26.16 21.86 -22.39
N GLU A 58 26.47 22.96 -21.72
CA GLU A 58 27.16 24.14 -22.28
C GLU A 58 28.68 23.99 -22.31
N GLY A 59 29.22 22.92 -21.72
CA GLY A 59 30.66 22.65 -21.63
C GLY A 59 31.23 22.01 -22.89
N VAL A 60 32.56 21.84 -22.86
CA VAL A 60 33.28 21.07 -23.89
C VAL A 60 33.35 19.61 -23.47
N ALA A 61 32.94 18.70 -24.36
CA ALA A 61 32.99 17.26 -24.10
C ALA A 61 33.34 16.46 -25.35
N LEU A 62 34.14 15.42 -25.15
CA LEU A 62 34.54 14.46 -26.16
C LEU A 62 33.92 13.10 -25.82
N PHE A 63 33.16 12.53 -26.77
CA PHE A 63 32.54 11.22 -26.63
C PHE A 63 33.17 10.24 -27.61
N ARG A 64 33.62 9.09 -27.12
CA ARG A 64 33.99 7.93 -27.94
C ARG A 64 32.74 7.13 -28.27
N VAL A 65 32.53 6.86 -29.56
CA VAL A 65 31.40 6.05 -30.05
C VAL A 65 31.82 4.60 -30.23
N GLN A 66 31.01 3.69 -29.70
CA GLN A 66 31.21 2.25 -29.82
C GLN A 66 29.86 1.51 -29.85
N GLY A 67 29.82 0.29 -30.37
CA GLY A 67 28.60 -0.50 -30.40
C GLY A 67 28.65 -1.66 -31.39
N SER A 68 27.61 -2.49 -31.40
CA SER A 68 27.47 -3.59 -32.37
C SER A 68 26.37 -3.33 -33.42
N GLY A 69 25.64 -2.22 -33.29
CA GLY A 69 24.58 -1.83 -34.22
C GLY A 69 23.53 -0.93 -33.55
N PRO A 70 22.41 -0.64 -34.25
CA PRO A 70 21.35 0.27 -33.81
C PRO A 70 20.72 -0.03 -32.45
N ASP A 71 20.74 -1.31 -32.05
CA ASP A 71 20.15 -1.80 -30.80
C ASP A 71 21.17 -1.89 -29.64
N ASN A 72 22.42 -1.47 -29.89
CA ASN A 72 23.51 -1.42 -28.91
C ASN A 72 24.50 -0.32 -29.31
N MET A 73 24.03 0.93 -29.25
CA MET A 73 24.82 2.13 -29.52
C MET A 73 25.32 2.72 -28.22
N GLN A 74 26.59 3.13 -28.16
CA GLN A 74 27.17 3.67 -26.94
C GLN A 74 28.00 4.92 -27.24
N ALA A 75 27.88 5.92 -26.37
CA ALA A 75 28.73 7.10 -26.35
C ALA A 75 29.32 7.26 -24.94
N ILE A 76 30.65 7.18 -24.83
CA ILE A 76 31.34 7.28 -23.55
C ILE A 76 32.13 8.58 -23.54
N GLN A 77 31.84 9.47 -22.59
CA GLN A 77 32.61 10.68 -22.41
C GLN A 77 34.03 10.32 -21.95
N VAL A 78 35.02 10.74 -22.72
CA VAL A 78 36.45 10.54 -22.45
C VAL A 78 37.12 11.86 -22.07
N ASP A 79 38.39 11.81 -21.64
CA ASP A 79 39.17 13.01 -21.35
C ASP A 79 39.27 13.93 -22.57
N LEU A 80 39.25 15.24 -22.32
CA LEU A 80 39.36 16.26 -23.36
C LEU A 80 40.83 16.49 -23.74
N MET A 81 41.45 15.49 -24.36
CA MET A 81 42.85 15.54 -24.77
C MET A 81 43.09 14.75 -26.06
N ALA A 82 44.09 15.15 -26.85
CA ALA A 82 44.44 14.46 -28.10
C ALA A 82 44.75 12.97 -27.90
N SER A 83 45.41 12.60 -26.80
CA SER A 83 45.78 11.21 -26.48
C SER A 83 44.59 10.27 -26.21
N SER A 84 43.38 10.82 -26.05
CA SER A 84 42.15 10.03 -25.88
C SER A 84 41.56 9.55 -27.22
N LEU A 85 42.01 10.11 -28.34
CA LEU A 85 41.64 9.65 -29.69
C LEU A 85 42.30 8.30 -29.98
N ASN A 86 41.71 7.53 -30.90
CA ASN A 86 42.27 6.27 -31.37
C ASN A 86 41.73 5.96 -32.78
N SER A 87 42.61 5.57 -33.70
CA SER A 87 42.26 5.34 -35.11
C SER A 87 41.19 4.26 -35.34
N SER A 88 40.89 3.42 -34.33
CA SER A 88 39.88 2.36 -34.37
C SER A 88 38.45 2.81 -34.03
N PHE A 89 38.26 4.04 -33.53
CA PHE A 89 36.95 4.52 -33.10
C PHE A 89 36.56 5.82 -33.80
N CYS A 90 35.29 6.16 -33.71
CA CYS A 90 34.81 7.49 -34.05
C CYS A 90 34.45 8.28 -32.79
N TYR A 91 34.52 9.61 -32.89
CA TYR A 91 34.32 10.50 -31.75
C TYR A 91 33.38 11.66 -32.09
N ILE A 92 32.65 12.13 -31.08
CA ILE A 92 31.81 13.33 -31.14
C ILE A 92 32.39 14.36 -30.17
N LEU A 93 32.78 15.52 -30.66
CA LEU A 93 33.31 16.63 -29.87
C LEU A 93 32.35 17.82 -29.96
N HIS A 94 31.87 18.33 -28.83
CA HIS A 94 31.05 19.54 -28.80
C HIS A 94 31.57 20.57 -27.79
N ASN A 95 31.23 21.84 -28.01
CA ASN A 95 31.52 22.96 -27.11
C ASN A 95 30.26 23.79 -26.76
N GLY A 96 29.08 23.16 -26.81
CA GLY A 96 27.78 23.80 -26.60
C GLY A 96 27.17 24.37 -27.88
N ASN A 97 27.95 25.12 -28.66
CA ASN A 97 27.47 25.85 -29.86
C ASN A 97 27.90 25.23 -31.20
N SER A 98 28.85 24.30 -31.19
CA SER A 98 29.33 23.60 -32.38
C SER A 98 29.60 22.14 -32.05
N VAL A 99 29.43 21.27 -33.04
CA VAL A 99 29.70 19.83 -32.93
C VAL A 99 30.59 19.37 -34.09
N PHE A 100 31.58 18.56 -33.76
CA PHE A 100 32.53 17.95 -34.69
C PHE A 100 32.42 16.43 -34.57
N THR A 101 32.47 15.73 -35.71
CA THR A 101 32.66 14.28 -35.73
C THR A 101 34.07 13.98 -36.18
N TRP A 102 34.74 13.05 -35.53
CA TRP A 102 36.07 12.60 -35.93
C TRP A 102 36.02 11.11 -36.27
N SER A 103 36.55 10.74 -37.43
CA SER A 103 36.58 9.35 -37.92
C SER A 103 38.02 8.87 -38.07
N GLY A 104 38.37 7.83 -37.30
CA GLY A 104 39.64 7.13 -37.41
C GLY A 104 39.76 6.30 -38.70
N ASN A 105 40.99 6.12 -39.17
CA ASN A 105 41.31 5.41 -40.42
C ASN A 105 41.04 3.90 -40.36
N LEU A 106 40.89 3.31 -39.16
CA LEU A 106 40.62 1.89 -38.95
C LEU A 106 39.16 1.61 -38.58
N THR A 107 38.28 2.61 -38.66
CA THR A 107 36.86 2.47 -38.32
C THR A 107 36.07 1.72 -39.39
N SER A 108 35.04 1.02 -38.95
CA SER A 108 34.11 0.26 -39.81
C SER A 108 32.90 1.10 -40.26
N SER A 109 32.19 0.66 -41.30
CA SER A 109 30.95 1.32 -41.75
C SER A 109 29.86 1.35 -40.68
N ILE A 110 29.86 0.40 -39.76
CA ILE A 110 28.93 0.35 -38.62
C ILE A 110 29.19 1.52 -37.67
N GLU A 111 30.44 1.79 -37.32
CA GLU A 111 30.79 2.86 -36.37
C GLU A 111 30.47 4.25 -36.93
N LEU A 112 30.60 4.44 -38.24
CA LEU A 112 30.17 5.66 -38.91
C LEU A 112 28.65 5.85 -38.83
N GLU A 113 27.86 4.80 -39.02
CA GLU A 113 26.40 4.85 -38.83
C GLU A 113 26.04 5.18 -37.38
N LEU A 114 26.75 4.59 -36.40
CA LEU A 114 26.52 4.82 -34.99
C LEU A 114 26.75 6.28 -34.59
N VAL A 115 27.78 6.93 -35.13
CA VAL A 115 28.06 8.35 -34.86
C VAL A 115 26.92 9.23 -35.31
N GLU A 116 26.44 9.06 -36.55
CA GLU A 116 25.32 9.85 -37.09
C GLU A 116 24.07 9.71 -36.20
N ARG A 117 23.78 8.48 -35.75
CA ARG A 117 22.62 8.22 -34.88
C ARG A 117 22.80 8.76 -33.47
N LEU A 118 24.01 8.72 -32.91
CA LEU A 118 24.28 9.25 -31.57
C LEU A 118 24.41 10.78 -31.57
N LEU A 119 24.79 11.41 -32.68
CA LEU A 119 24.76 12.86 -32.85
C LEU A 119 23.35 13.42 -32.63
N ASP A 120 22.34 12.81 -33.24
CA ASP A 120 20.93 13.19 -33.08
C ASP A 120 20.46 13.10 -31.62
N VAL A 121 21.10 12.24 -30.81
CA VAL A 121 20.77 12.07 -29.40
C VAL A 121 21.54 13.06 -28.51
N ILE A 122 22.83 13.29 -28.78
CA ILE A 122 23.71 14.10 -27.93
C ILE A 122 23.53 15.60 -28.19
N LYS A 123 23.44 16.03 -29.45
CA LYS A 123 23.23 17.43 -29.84
C LYS A 123 22.27 17.53 -31.02
N PRO A 124 20.95 17.37 -30.78
CA PRO A 124 19.95 17.58 -31.83
C PRO A 124 19.95 19.04 -32.29
N ASN A 125 19.74 19.26 -33.59
CA ASN A 125 19.58 20.59 -34.23
C ASN A 125 20.85 21.42 -34.48
N ILE A 126 22.04 20.84 -34.40
CA ILE A 126 23.30 21.50 -34.82
C ILE A 126 23.92 20.69 -35.96
N GLN A 127 24.30 21.34 -37.07
CA GLN A 127 24.99 20.65 -38.15
C GLN A 127 26.40 20.22 -37.73
N PRO A 128 26.77 18.93 -37.87
CA PRO A 128 28.10 18.45 -37.54
C PRO A 128 29.14 18.89 -38.57
N LYS A 129 30.34 19.17 -38.09
CA LYS A 129 31.53 19.42 -38.90
C LYS A 129 32.37 18.14 -38.96
N PRO A 130 32.31 17.33 -40.03
CA PRO A 130 33.05 16.08 -40.11
C PRO A 130 34.55 16.33 -40.25
N GLN A 131 35.35 15.58 -39.52
CA GLN A 131 36.81 15.59 -39.49
C GLN A 131 37.28 14.16 -39.72
N LYS A 132 38.21 13.97 -40.67
CA LYS A 132 38.82 12.66 -40.90
C LYS A 132 40.25 12.68 -40.36
N GLU A 133 40.68 11.56 -39.79
CA GLU A 133 42.04 11.40 -39.27
C GLU A 133 43.10 11.87 -40.29
N GLY A 134 43.91 12.85 -39.89
CA GLY A 134 44.94 13.48 -40.73
C GLY A 134 44.50 14.72 -41.53
N SER A 135 43.23 15.13 -41.43
CA SER A 135 42.66 16.30 -42.11
C SER A 135 41.90 17.24 -41.16
N GLU A 136 42.23 17.21 -39.87
CA GLU A 136 41.52 17.93 -38.84
C GLU A 136 41.84 19.43 -38.84
N SER A 137 40.81 20.25 -38.61
CA SER A 137 40.89 21.70 -38.53
C SER A 137 41.60 22.19 -37.26
N GLU A 138 42.18 23.39 -37.32
CA GLU A 138 42.78 24.04 -36.13
C GLU A 138 41.75 24.27 -35.01
N GLN A 139 40.50 24.55 -35.39
CA GLN A 139 39.40 24.71 -34.43
C GLN A 139 39.15 23.43 -33.63
N PHE A 140 39.21 22.26 -34.27
CA PHE A 140 39.09 20.97 -33.61
C PHE A 140 40.22 20.74 -32.60
N TRP A 141 41.47 20.97 -33.00
CA TRP A 141 42.62 20.80 -32.09
C TRP A 141 42.63 21.79 -30.93
N SER A 142 42.18 23.03 -31.15
CA SER A 142 42.09 24.04 -30.09
C SER A 142 41.18 23.60 -28.93
N LEU A 143 40.13 22.84 -29.23
CA LEU A 143 39.19 22.31 -28.23
C LEU A 143 39.75 21.10 -27.46
N LEU A 144 40.76 20.39 -28.00
CA LEU A 144 41.42 19.25 -27.37
C LEU A 144 42.73 19.63 -26.64
N GLY A 145 43.00 20.93 -26.48
CA GLY A 145 44.24 21.43 -25.86
C GLY A 145 45.47 21.40 -26.78
N GLY A 146 45.28 21.22 -28.09
CA GLY A 146 46.34 21.16 -29.10
C GLY A 146 46.47 19.81 -29.79
N LYS A 147 47.30 19.73 -30.83
CA LYS A 147 47.61 18.48 -31.52
C LYS A 147 48.63 17.68 -30.72
N GLY A 148 48.33 16.40 -30.47
CA GLY A 148 49.19 15.48 -29.73
C GLY A 148 49.21 14.08 -30.35
N GLU A 149 50.01 13.18 -29.79
CA GLU A 149 50.08 11.78 -30.23
C GLU A 149 48.89 10.97 -29.70
N TYR A 150 48.40 10.02 -30.51
CA TYR A 150 47.31 9.12 -30.15
C TYR A 150 47.50 7.71 -30.73
N PRO A 151 46.96 6.66 -30.09
CA PRO A 151 47.18 5.28 -30.53
C PRO A 151 46.51 4.93 -31.87
N SER A 152 47.26 4.26 -32.77
CA SER A 152 46.81 3.83 -34.09
C SER A 152 46.66 2.31 -34.24
N GLN A 153 46.58 1.57 -33.13
CA GLN A 153 46.47 0.09 -33.12
C GLN A 153 45.01 -0.37 -33.02
N SER A 154 44.66 -1.42 -33.77
CA SER A 154 43.34 -2.06 -33.70
C SER A 154 43.14 -2.77 -32.36
N ILE A 155 42.12 -2.38 -31.59
CA ILE A 155 41.73 -3.09 -30.37
C ILE A 155 40.85 -4.29 -30.76
N LYS A 156 41.35 -5.53 -30.58
CA LYS A 156 40.56 -6.75 -30.80
C LYS A 156 39.53 -6.92 -29.67
N ARG A 157 38.26 -7.15 -30.01
CA ARG A 157 37.22 -7.58 -29.05
C ARG A 157 37.55 -8.99 -28.54
N GLU A 158 37.56 -9.21 -27.23
CA GLU A 158 37.78 -10.52 -26.60
C GLU A 158 36.70 -11.52 -27.07
N GLN A 159 37.10 -12.73 -27.49
CA GLN A 159 36.18 -13.81 -27.87
C GLN A 159 35.67 -14.56 -26.63
N GLU A 160 34.37 -14.86 -26.57
CA GLU A 160 33.76 -15.69 -25.52
C GLU A 160 34.35 -17.11 -25.54
N SER A 161 34.89 -17.58 -24.42
CA SER A 161 35.39 -18.96 -24.24
C SER A 161 34.25 -19.95 -23.97
N ASP A 162 34.54 -21.25 -24.00
CA ASP A 162 33.57 -22.32 -23.72
C ASP A 162 33.05 -22.23 -22.26
N PRO A 163 31.74 -22.48 -22.03
CA PRO A 163 31.13 -22.35 -20.70
C PRO A 163 31.43 -23.55 -19.79
N HIS A 164 31.58 -23.30 -18.48
CA HIS A 164 31.77 -24.33 -17.46
C HIS A 164 30.61 -24.37 -16.47
N LEU A 165 30.04 -25.55 -16.19
CA LEU A 165 28.95 -25.74 -15.24
C LEU A 165 29.44 -26.37 -13.94
N PHE A 166 28.98 -25.85 -12.81
CA PHE A 166 29.35 -26.30 -11.47
C PHE A 166 28.12 -26.57 -10.62
N SER A 167 28.07 -27.71 -9.93
CA SER A 167 27.11 -27.97 -8.86
C SER A 167 27.64 -27.42 -7.54
N CYS A 168 26.77 -26.72 -6.80
CA CYS A 168 27.12 -26.03 -5.56
C CYS A 168 26.37 -26.61 -4.37
N ASN A 169 27.10 -27.06 -3.35
CA ASN A 169 26.55 -27.48 -2.07
C ASN A 169 27.00 -26.54 -0.96
N PHE A 170 26.05 -25.83 -0.35
CA PHE A 170 26.31 -24.83 0.67
C PHE A 170 25.95 -25.36 2.07
N THR A 171 26.96 -25.74 2.86
CA THR A 171 26.75 -26.27 4.22
C THR A 171 27.54 -25.48 5.26
N LYS A 172 26.84 -24.95 6.28
CA LYS A 172 27.43 -24.23 7.43
C LYS A 172 28.43 -23.12 7.05
N GLY A 173 28.17 -22.39 5.96
CA GLY A 173 28.99 -21.25 5.51
C GLY A 173 30.12 -21.62 4.54
N ASN A 174 30.40 -22.91 4.33
CA ASN A 174 31.39 -23.40 3.38
C ASN A 174 30.73 -23.85 2.06
N LEU A 175 31.25 -23.31 0.96
CA LEU A 175 30.85 -23.66 -0.40
C LEU A 175 31.70 -24.83 -0.91
N LYS A 176 31.06 -25.98 -1.16
CA LYS A 176 31.65 -27.12 -1.87
C LYS A 176 31.16 -27.11 -3.31
N ILE A 177 32.07 -27.34 -4.26
CA ILE A 177 31.79 -27.22 -5.69
C ILE A 177 32.33 -28.44 -6.42
N SER A 178 31.57 -28.94 -7.39
CA SER A 178 31.98 -29.98 -8.32
C SER A 178 31.66 -29.57 -9.76
N GLU A 179 32.65 -29.63 -10.64
CA GLU A 179 32.48 -29.33 -12.07
C GLU A 179 31.73 -30.48 -12.77
N ILE A 180 30.82 -30.10 -13.67
CA ILE A 180 30.06 -31.01 -14.53
C ILE A 180 30.52 -30.80 -15.97
N HIS A 181 31.19 -31.80 -16.53
CA HIS A 181 31.63 -31.81 -17.93
C HIS A 181 30.53 -32.36 -18.84
N ASN A 182 30.51 -31.92 -20.11
CA ASN A 182 29.49 -32.33 -21.10
C ASN A 182 28.04 -32.13 -20.61
N PHE A 183 27.77 -31.04 -19.90
CA PHE A 183 26.48 -30.79 -19.28
C PHE A 183 25.34 -30.60 -20.30
N SER A 184 24.13 -30.91 -19.84
CA SER A 184 22.86 -30.83 -20.55
C SER A 184 21.77 -30.22 -19.66
N GLN A 185 20.58 -29.98 -20.21
CA GLN A 185 19.45 -29.50 -19.42
C GLN A 185 19.08 -30.46 -18.27
N ASP A 186 19.31 -31.77 -18.43
CA ASP A 186 18.92 -32.80 -17.45
C ASP A 186 19.81 -32.83 -16.20
N ASP A 187 20.92 -32.06 -16.22
CA ASP A 187 21.84 -31.89 -15.09
C ASP A 187 21.40 -30.79 -14.12
N LEU A 188 20.47 -29.90 -14.53
CA LEU A 188 19.90 -28.86 -13.68
C LEU A 188 18.80 -29.46 -12.78
N MET A 189 19.22 -29.92 -11.60
CA MET A 189 18.34 -30.56 -10.61
C MET A 189 17.56 -29.53 -9.78
N THR A 190 16.24 -29.72 -9.63
CA THR A 190 15.34 -28.74 -8.99
C THR A 190 15.61 -28.51 -7.50
N GLU A 191 16.34 -29.42 -6.86
CA GLU A 191 16.72 -29.38 -5.45
C GLU A 191 18.06 -28.65 -5.21
N ASP A 192 18.81 -28.32 -6.26
CA ASP A 192 20.20 -27.86 -6.17
C ASP A 192 20.42 -26.45 -6.78
N VAL A 193 21.60 -25.89 -6.50
CA VAL A 193 22.08 -24.62 -7.06
C VAL A 193 23.27 -24.90 -7.97
N PHE A 194 23.28 -24.28 -9.16
CA PHE A 194 24.35 -24.43 -10.15
C PHE A 194 24.94 -23.09 -10.54
N ILE A 195 26.23 -23.08 -10.88
CA ILE A 195 26.92 -21.91 -11.43
C ILE A 195 27.37 -22.24 -12.84
N LEU A 196 26.95 -21.43 -13.81
CA LEU A 196 27.44 -21.45 -15.18
C LEU A 196 28.41 -20.28 -15.37
N TYR A 197 29.69 -20.60 -15.58
CA TYR A 197 30.76 -19.65 -15.83
C TYR A 197 30.97 -19.46 -17.33
N CYS A 198 30.86 -18.21 -17.79
CA CYS A 198 30.98 -17.83 -19.22
C CYS A 198 32.20 -16.93 -19.48
N TYR A 199 33.26 -17.05 -18.68
CA TYR A 199 34.47 -16.21 -18.70
C TYR A 199 34.25 -14.75 -18.29
N LEU A 200 33.41 -14.01 -19.03
CA LEU A 200 33.14 -12.59 -18.80
C LEU A 200 32.01 -12.32 -17.79
N TYR A 201 31.21 -13.34 -17.46
CA TYR A 201 30.09 -13.24 -16.52
C TYR A 201 29.70 -14.63 -16.01
N ILE A 202 28.91 -14.69 -14.93
CA ILE A 202 28.40 -15.93 -14.35
C ILE A 202 26.88 -15.92 -14.17
N PHE A 203 26.25 -17.09 -14.32
CA PHE A 203 24.86 -17.33 -13.92
C PHE A 203 24.82 -18.24 -12.70
N VAL A 204 24.09 -17.84 -11.67
CA VAL A 204 23.70 -18.66 -10.54
C VAL A 204 22.28 -19.15 -10.81
N TRP A 205 22.13 -20.40 -11.24
CA TRP A 205 20.83 -21.03 -11.43
C TRP A 205 20.35 -21.67 -10.12
N VAL A 206 19.11 -21.41 -9.73
CA VAL A 206 18.52 -21.85 -8.45
C VAL A 206 17.26 -22.67 -8.71
N GLY A 207 17.29 -23.93 -8.26
CA GLY A 207 16.15 -24.83 -8.36
C GLY A 207 14.92 -24.41 -7.53
N GLN A 208 13.73 -24.76 -8.01
CA GLN A 208 12.44 -24.41 -7.42
C GLN A 208 12.22 -25.07 -6.04
N HIS A 209 12.85 -26.22 -5.79
CA HIS A 209 12.78 -26.97 -4.54
C HIS A 209 13.99 -26.75 -3.62
N VAL A 210 14.92 -25.84 -3.97
CA VAL A 210 15.99 -25.37 -3.07
C VAL A 210 15.37 -24.66 -1.86
N ASP A 211 15.94 -24.90 -0.67
CA ASP A 211 15.48 -24.28 0.58
C ASP A 211 15.51 -22.75 0.53
N LEU A 212 14.57 -22.11 1.24
CA LEU A 212 14.39 -20.66 1.20
C LEU A 212 15.63 -19.89 1.69
N LYS A 213 16.40 -20.46 2.62
CA LYS A 213 17.59 -19.82 3.19
C LYS A 213 18.74 -19.77 2.18
N THR A 214 18.96 -20.86 1.44
CA THR A 214 19.95 -20.94 0.36
C THR A 214 19.52 -20.09 -0.84
N ARG A 215 18.23 -20.04 -1.16
CA ARG A 215 17.68 -19.17 -2.22
C ARG A 215 17.97 -17.68 -1.99
N LEU A 216 17.80 -17.20 -0.75
CA LEU A 216 18.14 -15.82 -0.37
C LEU A 216 19.65 -15.52 -0.42
N GLN A 217 20.49 -16.56 -0.44
CA GLN A 217 21.95 -16.45 -0.50
C GLN A 217 22.53 -16.64 -1.91
N ALA A 218 21.70 -16.77 -2.95
CA ALA A 218 22.15 -17.04 -4.31
C ALA A 218 23.23 -16.06 -4.81
N LEU A 219 23.06 -14.76 -4.56
CA LEU A 219 24.06 -13.76 -4.95
C LEU A 219 25.38 -13.92 -4.18
N SER A 220 25.31 -14.22 -2.87
CA SER A 220 26.50 -14.48 -2.04
C SER A 220 27.22 -15.77 -2.44
N ILE A 221 26.49 -16.78 -2.94
CA ILE A 221 27.07 -18.00 -3.49
C ILE A 221 27.90 -17.67 -4.74
N GLY A 222 27.39 -16.81 -5.63
CA GLY A 222 28.12 -16.32 -6.79
C GLY A 222 29.38 -15.52 -6.41
N GLU A 223 29.30 -14.63 -5.43
CA GLU A 223 30.47 -13.88 -4.94
C GLU A 223 31.56 -14.80 -4.38
N LYS A 224 31.17 -15.78 -3.54
CA LYS A 224 32.12 -16.75 -2.96
C LYS A 224 32.76 -17.65 -4.00
N PHE A 225 32.09 -17.90 -5.12
CA PHE A 225 32.68 -18.61 -6.25
C PHE A 225 33.81 -17.81 -6.88
N LEU A 226 33.61 -16.50 -7.07
CA LEU A 226 34.64 -15.60 -7.60
C LEU A 226 35.82 -15.44 -6.63
N ASP A 227 35.56 -15.34 -5.32
CA ASP A 227 36.61 -15.15 -4.30
C ASP A 227 37.60 -16.31 -4.19
N ARG A 228 37.16 -17.54 -4.51
CA ARG A 228 37.94 -18.76 -4.32
C ARG A 228 38.73 -19.19 -5.57
N ASP A 229 38.53 -18.52 -6.72
CA ASP A 229 39.16 -18.80 -8.02
C ASP A 229 39.40 -20.30 -8.27
N PHE A 230 38.32 -21.09 -8.21
CA PHE A 230 38.38 -22.56 -8.29
C PHE A 230 39.02 -23.08 -9.59
N LEU A 231 39.04 -22.27 -10.65
CA LEU A 231 39.63 -22.59 -11.94
C LEU A 231 41.12 -22.22 -12.06
N MET A 232 41.71 -21.55 -11.05
CA MET A 232 43.02 -20.89 -11.15
C MET A 232 43.14 -20.03 -12.42
N ALA A 233 42.05 -19.36 -12.78
CA ALA A 233 41.92 -18.60 -14.02
C ALA A 233 42.08 -17.09 -13.79
N ASN A 234 42.40 -16.67 -12.56
CA ASN A 234 42.53 -15.27 -12.15
C ASN A 234 41.25 -14.47 -12.46
N ILE A 235 40.10 -15.05 -12.09
CA ILE A 235 38.78 -14.47 -12.35
C ILE A 235 38.64 -13.16 -11.58
N SER A 236 38.23 -12.09 -12.27
CA SER A 236 38.01 -10.79 -11.62
C SER A 236 36.85 -10.85 -10.62
N ARG A 237 37.02 -10.22 -9.45
CA ARG A 237 35.94 -10.03 -8.47
C ARG A 237 34.83 -9.09 -8.97
N GLU A 238 35.10 -8.36 -10.04
CA GLU A 238 34.16 -7.46 -10.71
C GLU A 238 33.37 -8.16 -11.82
N THR A 239 33.53 -9.48 -11.97
CA THR A 239 32.79 -10.26 -12.95
C THR A 239 31.28 -10.18 -12.67
N PRO A 240 30.44 -9.78 -13.64
CA PRO A 240 28.99 -9.71 -13.47
C PRO A 240 28.36 -11.05 -13.03
N VAL A 241 27.41 -10.95 -12.09
CA VAL A 241 26.68 -12.10 -11.52
C VAL A 241 25.19 -11.96 -11.80
N PHE A 242 24.61 -12.97 -12.46
CA PHE A 242 23.18 -13.06 -12.76
C PHE A 242 22.54 -14.18 -11.95
N VAL A 243 21.41 -13.94 -11.30
CA VAL A 243 20.63 -15.00 -10.64
C VAL A 243 19.47 -15.43 -11.53
N VAL A 244 19.38 -16.73 -11.83
CA VAL A 244 18.35 -17.34 -12.68
C VAL A 244 17.54 -18.32 -11.85
N MET A 245 16.22 -18.13 -11.82
CA MET A 245 15.31 -19.04 -11.12
C MET A 245 14.77 -20.10 -12.07
N GLU A 246 14.66 -21.33 -11.58
CA GLU A 246 14.04 -22.42 -12.33
C GLU A 246 12.61 -22.06 -12.76
N GLY A 247 12.28 -22.33 -14.03
CA GLY A 247 11.00 -22.02 -14.65
C GLY A 247 10.89 -20.58 -15.19
N SER A 248 11.92 -19.75 -14.97
CA SER A 248 12.03 -18.38 -15.50
C SER A 248 13.35 -18.16 -16.25
N GLU A 249 13.87 -19.20 -16.90
CA GLU A 249 15.15 -19.16 -17.58
C GLU A 249 15.10 -18.31 -18.86
N PRO A 250 15.93 -17.27 -18.97
CA PRO A 250 15.94 -16.41 -20.14
C PRO A 250 16.65 -17.07 -21.34
N PRO A 251 16.32 -16.69 -22.60
CA PRO A 251 16.96 -17.25 -23.80
C PRO A 251 18.50 -17.17 -23.82
N PHE A 252 19.08 -16.13 -23.24
CA PHE A 252 20.54 -15.96 -23.17
C PHE A 252 21.22 -16.91 -22.15
N PHE A 253 20.46 -17.53 -21.25
CA PHE A 253 20.93 -18.61 -20.39
C PHE A 253 20.70 -19.97 -21.06
N THR A 254 19.52 -20.19 -21.64
CA THR A 254 19.17 -21.48 -22.23
C THR A 254 19.99 -21.83 -23.47
N ARG A 255 20.58 -20.84 -24.16
CA ARG A 255 21.47 -21.04 -25.32
C ARG A 255 22.66 -21.97 -25.06
N PHE A 256 23.12 -22.06 -23.81
CA PHE A 256 24.25 -22.90 -23.42
C PHE A 256 23.88 -24.38 -23.22
N PHE A 257 22.60 -24.72 -23.33
CA PHE A 257 22.08 -26.07 -23.13
C PHE A 257 21.32 -26.54 -24.38
N SER A 258 21.17 -27.85 -24.54
CA SER A 258 20.19 -28.45 -25.46
C SER A 258 18.78 -28.33 -24.87
N TRP A 259 18.22 -27.11 -24.90
CA TRP A 259 17.02 -26.75 -24.16
C TRP A 259 15.73 -27.29 -24.79
N ASP A 260 14.97 -28.06 -24.02
CA ASP A 260 13.62 -28.51 -24.31
C ASP A 260 12.62 -27.78 -23.41
N HIS A 261 11.75 -26.97 -24.02
CA HIS A 261 10.73 -26.21 -23.32
C HIS A 261 9.70 -27.12 -22.62
N ALA A 262 9.42 -28.31 -23.13
CA ALA A 262 8.46 -29.22 -22.50
C ALA A 262 8.94 -29.69 -21.13
N LYS A 263 10.25 -29.93 -20.97
CA LYS A 263 10.87 -30.31 -19.69
C LYS A 263 10.82 -29.17 -18.65
N SER A 264 10.92 -27.93 -19.11
CA SER A 264 10.91 -26.74 -18.23
C SER A 264 9.53 -26.43 -17.59
N VAL A 265 8.45 -27.00 -18.12
CA VAL A 265 7.07 -26.81 -17.60
C VAL A 265 6.64 -27.98 -16.69
N MET A 266 7.46 -29.02 -16.56
CA MET A 266 7.14 -30.17 -15.71
C MET A 266 7.19 -29.79 -14.22
N HIS A 267 6.18 -30.21 -13.46
CA HIS A 267 6.10 -29.98 -12.02
C HIS A 267 6.61 -31.19 -11.21
N GLY A 268 7.12 -30.93 -10.01
CA GLY A 268 7.58 -31.95 -9.05
C GLY A 268 9.10 -32.03 -8.91
N SER A 269 9.57 -32.91 -8.01
CA SER A 269 10.99 -33.15 -7.75
C SER A 269 11.71 -33.73 -8.97
N SER A 270 13.04 -33.63 -9.04
CA SER A 270 13.82 -34.13 -10.18
C SER A 270 13.58 -35.63 -10.42
N PHE A 271 13.37 -36.39 -9.34
CA PHE A 271 12.98 -37.80 -9.41
C PHE A 271 11.60 -38.00 -10.03
N GLN A 272 10.59 -37.21 -9.62
CA GLN A 272 9.23 -37.29 -10.17
C GLN A 272 9.21 -36.93 -11.66
N ARG A 273 9.99 -35.93 -12.07
CA ARG A 273 10.11 -35.54 -13.48
C ARG A 273 10.78 -36.64 -14.32
N LYS A 274 11.90 -37.20 -13.87
CA LYS A 274 12.58 -38.33 -14.54
C LYS A 274 11.67 -39.56 -14.64
N LEU A 275 10.92 -39.88 -13.57
CA LEU A 275 9.96 -40.98 -13.57
C LEU A 275 8.80 -40.74 -14.55
N ALA A 276 8.30 -39.49 -14.65
CA ALA A 276 7.22 -39.13 -15.58
C ALA A 276 7.66 -39.22 -17.05
N ILE A 277 8.89 -38.79 -17.36
CA ILE A 277 9.48 -38.92 -18.71
C ILE A 277 9.63 -40.41 -19.08
N LEU A 278 10.14 -41.24 -18.15
CA LEU A 278 10.33 -42.68 -18.38
C LEU A 278 9.00 -43.45 -18.52
N LYS A 279 7.94 -43.03 -17.81
CA LYS A 279 6.62 -43.70 -17.87
C LYS A 279 5.81 -43.36 -19.11
N ASN A 280 5.86 -42.11 -19.58
CA ASN A 280 4.89 -41.61 -20.57
C ASN A 280 5.50 -41.26 -21.94
N GLY A 281 6.83 -41.21 -22.08
CA GLY A 281 7.49 -40.62 -23.25
C GLY A 281 7.19 -39.12 -23.39
N LEU A 282 8.02 -38.38 -24.15
CA LEU A 282 7.81 -36.95 -24.43
C LEU A 282 6.62 -36.75 -25.40
N ASN A 283 5.40 -37.06 -24.96
CA ASN A 283 4.16 -36.77 -25.68
C ASN A 283 3.44 -35.58 -25.02
N PRO A 284 3.35 -34.42 -25.70
CA PRO A 284 2.73 -33.21 -25.14
C PRO A 284 1.22 -33.32 -24.86
N SER A 285 0.58 -34.43 -25.24
CA SER A 285 -0.87 -34.63 -25.22
C SER A 285 -1.39 -35.52 -24.07
N SER A 286 -0.50 -36.08 -23.23
CA SER A 286 -0.91 -36.96 -22.12
C SER A 286 -0.88 -36.28 -20.73
N LEU A 287 -0.30 -35.09 -20.61
CA LEU A 287 -0.30 -34.30 -19.37
C LEU A 287 -1.63 -33.55 -19.12
N ASP A 288 -2.65 -33.78 -19.95
CA ASP A 288 -3.96 -33.14 -19.86
C ASP A 288 -5.05 -34.06 -19.28
N LYS A 289 -4.73 -35.32 -18.92
CA LYS A 289 -5.73 -36.31 -18.46
C LYS A 289 -5.57 -36.84 -17.05
N LEU A 290 -4.55 -36.42 -16.29
CA LEU A 290 -4.34 -36.90 -14.91
C LEU A 290 -4.41 -35.79 -13.86
N THR A 291 -5.29 -34.79 -14.05
CA THR A 291 -6.00 -34.15 -12.92
C THR A 291 -7.28 -33.47 -13.41
N ARG A 292 -8.33 -34.26 -13.65
CA ARG A 292 -9.70 -33.74 -13.73
C ARG A 292 -10.30 -33.77 -12.33
N ARG A 293 -10.05 -32.71 -11.54
CA ARG A 293 -10.99 -32.24 -10.52
C ARG A 293 -11.08 -30.71 -10.59
N THR A 294 -12.27 -30.30 -11.03
CA THR A 294 -12.89 -28.97 -11.00
C THR A 294 -12.63 -28.05 -12.20
N PRO A 295 -13.67 -27.73 -13.01
CA PRO A 295 -13.54 -26.89 -14.20
C PRO A 295 -13.79 -25.41 -13.90
N ALA A 296 -12.92 -24.55 -14.42
CA ALA A 296 -13.28 -23.18 -14.79
C ALA A 296 -13.49 -23.16 -16.31
N LEU A 297 -14.70 -22.76 -16.70
CA LEU A 297 -15.17 -22.59 -18.07
C LEU A 297 -15.43 -21.09 -18.26
N HIS A 298 -14.75 -20.46 -19.22
CA HIS A 298 -15.32 -19.38 -20.04
C HIS A 298 -14.84 -19.59 -21.48
N ILE A 299 -15.64 -20.27 -22.30
CA ILE A 299 -16.78 -19.85 -23.14
C ILE A 299 -16.30 -19.62 -24.58
N GLY A 300 -16.76 -20.49 -25.47
CA GLY A 300 -16.84 -20.26 -26.90
C GLY A 300 -18.10 -20.94 -27.42
N ARG A 301 -19.12 -20.16 -27.74
CA ARG A 301 -20.31 -20.64 -28.45
C ARG A 301 -19.96 -20.72 -29.95
N SER A 302 -20.24 -21.90 -30.51
CA SER A 302 -20.56 -22.24 -31.89
C SER A 302 -19.56 -21.88 -33.02
N SER A 303 -19.01 -22.91 -33.64
CA SER A 303 -18.90 -22.97 -35.11
C SER A 303 -19.10 -24.40 -35.60
N VAL A 304 -20.19 -24.59 -36.35
CA VAL A 304 -20.50 -25.75 -37.20
C VAL A 304 -19.49 -25.83 -38.36
N PRO A 305 -19.12 -27.01 -38.87
CA PRO A 305 -18.17 -27.13 -39.97
C PRO A 305 -18.88 -27.08 -41.33
N ASP A 306 -18.37 -26.31 -42.29
CA ASP A 306 -18.38 -26.79 -43.67
C ASP A 306 -17.42 -26.03 -44.63
N LYS A 307 -16.72 -26.86 -45.40
CA LYS A 307 -16.23 -26.73 -46.78
C LYS A 307 -15.25 -25.65 -47.26
N SER A 308 -14.39 -26.20 -48.10
CA SER A 308 -13.42 -25.63 -49.02
C SER A 308 -13.99 -24.58 -49.97
N GLN A 309 -13.20 -23.53 -50.27
CA GLN A 309 -12.88 -23.11 -51.64
C GLN A 309 -11.87 -21.94 -51.69
N ARG A 310 -10.81 -22.17 -52.47
CA ARG A 310 -10.19 -21.32 -53.50
C ARG A 310 -9.57 -19.95 -53.15
N SER A 311 -8.38 -19.80 -53.72
CA SER A 311 -7.50 -18.64 -53.86
C SER A 311 -8.05 -17.54 -54.79
N ARG A 312 -7.82 -16.26 -54.44
CA ARG A 312 -7.32 -15.17 -55.32
C ARG A 312 -7.10 -13.81 -54.61
N SER A 313 -5.90 -13.29 -54.84
CA SER A 313 -5.32 -11.92 -54.83
C SER A 313 -6.08 -10.64 -54.43
N MET A 314 -5.38 -9.85 -53.57
CA MET A 314 -5.03 -8.40 -53.62
C MET A 314 -6.12 -7.30 -53.64
N SER A 315 -6.14 -6.47 -52.58
CA SER A 315 -6.10 -4.99 -52.71
C SER A 315 -5.59 -4.34 -51.41
N PHE A 316 -4.69 -3.37 -51.55
CA PHE A 316 -4.17 -2.51 -50.48
C PHE A 316 -5.00 -1.21 -50.42
N SER A 317 -5.45 -0.83 -49.22
CA SER A 317 -5.60 0.59 -48.82
C SER A 317 -5.57 0.71 -47.29
N PRO A 318 -5.07 1.83 -46.73
CA PRO A 318 -4.34 1.82 -45.46
C PRO A 318 -5.15 2.49 -44.34
N GLU A 319 -5.64 1.72 -43.38
CA GLU A 319 -5.96 2.22 -42.04
C GLU A 319 -6.35 1.05 -41.13
N ARG A 320 -5.34 0.35 -40.61
CA ARG A 320 -5.49 -0.43 -39.38
C ARG A 320 -4.23 -0.37 -38.53
N VAL A 321 -4.48 0.06 -37.31
CA VAL A 321 -3.63 0.02 -36.12
C VAL A 321 -2.81 -1.26 -36.08
N ARG A 322 -1.50 -1.07 -36.05
CA ARG A 322 -0.50 -2.13 -35.90
C ARG A 322 -0.79 -2.87 -34.60
N VAL A 323 -1.10 -4.16 -34.74
CA VAL A 323 -1.02 -5.16 -33.65
C VAL A 323 0.31 -4.96 -32.94
N ARG A 324 0.29 -4.82 -31.61
CA ARG A 324 1.47 -4.59 -30.77
C ARG A 324 2.44 -5.76 -30.92
N GLY A 325 3.34 -5.63 -31.89
CA GLY A 325 4.47 -6.54 -32.10
C GLY A 325 5.40 -6.47 -30.88
N ARG A 326 6.12 -7.57 -30.64
CA ARG A 326 7.25 -7.65 -29.70
C ARG A 326 8.11 -6.39 -29.84
N SER A 327 8.58 -5.82 -28.72
CA SER A 327 9.41 -4.61 -28.81
C SER A 327 10.64 -4.87 -29.71
N PRO A 328 11.09 -3.89 -30.50
CA PRO A 328 12.25 -4.02 -31.38
C PRO A 328 13.50 -4.55 -30.65
N ALA A 329 13.70 -4.16 -29.39
CA ALA A 329 14.76 -4.68 -28.53
C ALA A 329 14.68 -6.21 -28.34
N PHE A 330 13.48 -6.79 -28.29
CA PHE A 330 13.31 -8.24 -28.16
C PHE A 330 13.66 -8.99 -29.44
N ASN A 331 13.33 -8.44 -30.61
CA ASN A 331 13.68 -9.05 -31.89
C ASN A 331 15.20 -8.95 -32.16
N ALA A 332 15.82 -7.84 -31.76
CA ALA A 332 17.27 -7.65 -31.84
C ALA A 332 18.04 -8.58 -30.88
N LEU A 333 17.55 -8.71 -29.63
CA LEU A 333 18.13 -9.62 -28.64
C LEU A 333 17.97 -11.08 -29.09
N ALA A 334 16.77 -11.47 -29.54
CA ALA A 334 16.53 -12.81 -30.07
C ALA A 334 17.40 -13.10 -31.31
N ALA A 335 17.46 -12.19 -32.28
CA ALA A 335 18.27 -12.37 -33.49
C ALA A 335 19.78 -12.49 -33.21
N ASN A 336 20.31 -11.78 -32.20
CA ASN A 336 21.72 -11.89 -31.81
C ASN A 336 22.06 -13.23 -31.12
N PHE A 337 21.08 -13.90 -30.48
CA PHE A 337 21.29 -15.14 -29.72
C PHE A 337 20.65 -16.39 -30.36
N GLU A 338 19.87 -16.26 -31.44
CA GLU A 338 19.20 -17.35 -32.17
C GLU A 338 20.06 -17.98 -33.26
N ASN A 339 21.29 -17.50 -33.52
CA ASN A 339 22.16 -18.10 -34.54
C ASN A 339 22.64 -19.50 -34.08
N PRO A 340 22.24 -20.60 -34.76
CA PRO A 340 22.59 -21.96 -34.34
C PRO A 340 24.10 -22.24 -34.43
N ASN A 341 24.83 -21.46 -35.22
CA ASN A 341 26.27 -21.60 -35.46
C ASN A 341 27.14 -20.94 -34.38
N SER A 342 26.56 -20.19 -33.43
CA SER A 342 27.26 -19.60 -32.27
C SER A 342 27.05 -20.40 -30.97
N ARG A 343 26.76 -21.71 -31.07
CA ARG A 343 26.73 -22.62 -29.93
C ARG A 343 28.16 -22.88 -29.45
N ASN A 344 28.59 -22.21 -28.40
CA ASN A 344 29.77 -22.66 -27.65
C ASN A 344 29.40 -24.01 -27.02
N GLN A 345 30.09 -25.06 -27.46
CA GLN A 345 29.82 -26.44 -27.05
C GLN A 345 30.35 -26.67 -25.63
N SER A 346 29.74 -27.60 -24.88
CA SER A 346 30.16 -27.94 -23.53
C SER A 346 31.60 -28.45 -23.49
N THR A 347 32.34 -28.08 -22.45
CA THR A 347 33.76 -28.44 -22.31
C THR A 347 33.94 -29.97 -22.23
N PRO A 348 34.75 -30.59 -23.11
CA PRO A 348 35.02 -32.02 -23.06
C PRO A 348 35.91 -32.39 -21.86
N PRO A 349 35.80 -33.61 -21.33
CA PRO A 349 36.68 -34.07 -20.23
C PRO A 349 38.15 -34.14 -20.67
N PRO A 350 39.11 -33.97 -19.75
CA PRO A 350 40.54 -34.01 -20.09
C PRO A 350 40.94 -35.37 -20.68
N LEU A 351 41.49 -35.36 -21.89
CA LEU A 351 41.96 -36.54 -22.62
C LEU A 351 43.19 -37.17 -21.94
N VAL A 352 43.01 -38.30 -21.28
CA VAL A 352 44.11 -39.17 -20.83
C VAL A 352 44.72 -39.85 -22.06
N ARG A 353 45.82 -39.30 -22.59
CA ARG A 353 46.63 -39.96 -23.63
C ARG A 353 47.27 -41.22 -23.06
N LYS A 354 46.89 -42.41 -23.56
CA LYS A 354 47.61 -43.67 -23.30
C LYS A 354 48.98 -43.65 -24.01
N PRO A 355 50.08 -44.06 -23.35
CA PRO A 355 51.39 -44.11 -23.98
C PRO A 355 51.62 -45.43 -24.74
N PRO A 356 52.41 -45.44 -25.82
CA PRO A 356 52.96 -46.68 -26.37
C PRO A 356 54.24 -47.09 -25.60
N TYR A 357 54.39 -48.39 -25.36
CA TYR A 357 55.51 -49.08 -24.68
C TYR A 357 56.75 -49.28 -25.63
N PRO A 358 57.95 -49.72 -25.16
CA PRO A 358 59.15 -48.87 -25.05
C PRO A 358 60.35 -49.35 -25.89
N ARG A 359 61.43 -48.53 -25.98
CA ARG A 359 62.82 -49.04 -26.08
C ARG A 359 63.89 -47.99 -25.70
N SER A 360 64.70 -48.36 -24.71
CA SER A 360 66.15 -48.13 -24.49
C SER A 360 66.75 -46.73 -24.30
N VAL A 361 67.30 -46.56 -23.07
CA VAL A 361 68.57 -45.90 -22.65
C VAL A 361 68.53 -44.42 -22.23
N THR A 362 69.03 -44.20 -21.00
CA THR A 362 69.24 -43.01 -20.14
C THR A 362 70.44 -42.13 -20.56
N PRO A 363 70.79 -40.97 -19.91
CA PRO A 363 70.18 -40.28 -18.76
C PRO A 363 70.00 -38.73 -18.87
N ASP A 364 69.32 -38.19 -17.85
CA ASP A 364 69.47 -36.87 -17.19
C ASP A 364 68.51 -35.66 -17.40
N SER A 365 68.24 -35.06 -16.22
CA SER A 365 67.66 -33.75 -15.87
C SER A 365 66.15 -33.64 -15.58
N ALA A 366 65.87 -33.62 -14.26
CA ALA A 366 64.78 -33.00 -13.48
C ALA A 366 63.56 -32.40 -14.22
N LYS A 367 62.36 -32.89 -13.88
CA LYS A 367 61.06 -32.22 -14.12
C LYS A 367 60.14 -32.29 -12.90
N LEU A 368 59.48 -31.15 -12.66
CA LEU A 368 58.37 -30.96 -11.73
C LEU A 368 57.21 -31.93 -11.98
N ALA A 369 56.54 -32.33 -10.90
CA ALA A 369 55.35 -33.19 -10.90
C ALA A 369 54.11 -32.51 -11.54
N PRO A 370 53.17 -33.27 -12.12
CA PRO A 370 51.97 -32.72 -12.77
C PRO A 370 50.85 -32.37 -11.77
N LYS A 371 50.10 -31.30 -12.07
CA LYS A 371 48.97 -30.74 -11.30
C LYS A 371 47.87 -31.73 -10.88
N SER A 372 47.82 -32.94 -11.42
CA SER A 372 46.82 -33.96 -11.05
C SER A 372 47.11 -34.66 -9.72
N GLU A 373 48.37 -34.75 -9.28
CA GLU A 373 48.74 -35.40 -8.01
C GLU A 373 48.47 -34.52 -6.78
N ALA A 374 48.52 -33.19 -6.95
CA ALA A 374 48.26 -32.24 -5.86
C ALA A 374 46.77 -32.17 -5.45
N ILE A 375 45.85 -32.46 -6.39
CA ILE A 375 44.40 -32.43 -6.14
C ILE A 375 43.97 -33.70 -5.40
N ALA A 376 44.54 -34.86 -5.74
CA ALA A 376 44.27 -36.12 -5.05
C ALA A 376 44.83 -36.16 -3.61
N SER A 377 45.96 -35.49 -3.34
CA SER A 377 46.55 -35.44 -2.00
C SER A 377 45.82 -34.52 -1.01
N LEU A 378 45.05 -33.54 -1.50
CA LEU A 378 44.27 -32.61 -0.65
C LEU A 378 42.90 -33.18 -0.24
N SER A 379 42.34 -34.12 -1.01
CA SER A 379 41.08 -34.78 -0.66
C SER A 379 41.26 -35.93 0.35
N SER A 380 42.44 -36.55 0.45
CA SER A 380 42.67 -37.69 1.37
C SER A 380 43.03 -37.32 2.81
N SER A 381 43.28 -36.03 3.11
CA SER A 381 43.69 -35.59 4.45
C SER A 381 42.54 -35.26 5.42
N PHE A 382 41.27 -35.44 5.02
CA PHE A 382 40.11 -35.03 5.84
C PHE A 382 39.35 -36.17 6.54
N GLU A 383 39.82 -37.41 6.46
CA GLU A 383 39.24 -38.54 7.20
C GLU A 383 40.17 -39.02 8.33
N ARG A 384 40.15 -38.33 9.48
CA ARG A 384 40.32 -38.95 10.83
C ARG A 384 40.11 -37.91 11.96
N PRO A 385 39.48 -38.30 13.08
CA PRO A 385 39.17 -37.38 14.17
C PRO A 385 40.37 -37.12 15.09
N ALA A 386 40.58 -35.85 15.45
CA ALA A 386 41.62 -35.43 16.40
C ALA A 386 41.20 -35.66 17.86
N ARG A 387 42.04 -36.38 18.61
CA ARG A 387 42.08 -36.38 20.08
C ARG A 387 42.74 -35.09 20.57
N ILE A 388 42.15 -34.44 21.56
CA ILE A 388 42.72 -33.28 22.27
C ILE A 388 43.45 -33.78 23.52
N ASN A 389 44.69 -33.31 23.73
CA ASN A 389 45.24 -33.05 25.07
C ASN A 389 46.34 -31.97 25.02
N ILE A 390 45.98 -30.80 25.58
CA ILE A 390 46.69 -29.83 26.44
C ILE A 390 48.24 -29.78 26.38
N VAL A 391 48.83 -28.60 26.15
CA VAL A 391 49.75 -27.88 27.09
C VAL A 391 49.89 -26.38 26.69
N LYS A 392 49.96 -25.55 27.75
CA LYS A 392 50.10 -24.09 27.90
C LYS A 392 51.15 -23.39 27.02
N MET A 393 50.92 -22.09 26.79
CA MET A 393 52.00 -21.10 26.68
C MET A 393 51.71 -19.83 27.48
N ALA A 394 52.76 -19.37 28.16
CA ALA A 394 52.82 -18.17 28.98
C ALA A 394 53.45 -17.01 28.20
N LYS A 395 53.04 -15.78 28.58
CA LYS A 395 53.74 -14.47 28.60
C LYS A 395 54.74 -14.13 27.48
N VAL A 396 54.61 -12.92 26.89
CA VAL A 396 55.48 -11.74 27.14
C VAL A 396 54.82 -10.46 26.59
N SER A 397 54.92 -9.38 27.38
CA SER A 397 54.43 -8.00 27.18
C SER A 397 55.33 -7.15 26.23
N PRO A 398 55.02 -5.86 25.93
CA PRO A 398 55.28 -4.73 26.85
C PRO A 398 54.12 -3.68 26.94
N VAL A 399 53.78 -3.16 28.13
CA VAL A 399 54.20 -1.86 28.76
C VAL A 399 53.65 -0.62 28.02
N ALA A 400 53.13 0.46 28.62
CA ALA A 400 52.43 0.83 29.86
C ALA A 400 52.25 2.37 29.77
N SER A 401 51.16 2.94 30.28
CA SER A 401 51.19 4.27 30.89
C SER A 401 50.12 4.37 31.97
N THR A 402 50.61 4.60 33.17
CA THR A 402 50.00 4.58 34.49
C THR A 402 49.42 5.92 34.92
N THR A 403 48.37 5.89 35.72
CA THR A 403 48.21 6.76 36.91
C THR A 403 47.48 5.99 38.02
N LYS A 404 48.03 6.10 39.24
CA LYS A 404 47.72 5.48 40.55
C LYS A 404 47.42 6.64 41.55
N PRO A 405 47.17 6.48 42.88
CA PRO A 405 46.90 5.28 43.70
C PRO A 405 45.83 5.44 44.86
N ASP A 406 45.55 4.29 45.50
CA ASP A 406 45.25 3.96 46.93
C ASP A 406 44.03 4.52 47.70
N SER A 407 43.18 3.65 48.30
CA SER A 407 43.44 2.92 49.56
C SER A 407 42.21 2.17 50.14
N ASN A 408 42.52 1.04 50.78
CA ASN A 408 41.90 0.38 51.95
C ASN A 408 40.53 -0.35 51.94
N SER A 409 40.62 -1.55 52.50
CA SER A 409 39.61 -2.52 52.93
C SER A 409 38.88 -2.14 54.22
N ASN A 410 37.57 -2.45 54.34
CA ASN A 410 36.99 -3.35 55.37
C ASN A 410 35.44 -3.34 55.43
N HIS A 411 34.87 -4.55 55.48
CA HIS A 411 33.62 -5.04 56.12
C HIS A 411 32.30 -4.22 56.19
N SER A 412 31.20 -4.81 55.67
CA SER A 412 30.00 -5.35 56.39
C SER A 412 28.82 -5.62 55.39
N VAL A 413 28.35 -6.88 55.20
CA VAL A 413 27.15 -7.54 55.80
C VAL A 413 25.83 -6.83 55.41
N ASN A 414 24.74 -7.38 54.84
CA ASN A 414 24.25 -8.74 54.54
C ASN A 414 23.14 -8.67 53.47
N LEU A 415 23.00 -9.73 52.68
CA LEU A 415 21.79 -10.16 51.95
C LEU A 415 21.90 -11.69 51.79
N ILE A 416 20.77 -12.35 51.49
CA ILE A 416 20.52 -13.79 51.22
C ILE A 416 19.40 -14.26 52.19
N THR A 417 18.29 -14.89 51.78
CA THR A 417 18.05 -16.13 51.00
C THR A 417 16.52 -16.17 50.73
N SER A 418 15.88 -17.03 49.94
CA SER A 418 16.20 -18.29 49.26
C SER A 418 15.03 -18.67 48.34
N SER A 419 15.38 -19.43 47.31
CA SER A 419 14.55 -20.29 46.45
C SER A 419 13.79 -21.40 47.20
N ILE A 420 12.69 -21.88 46.62
CA ILE A 420 12.08 -23.19 46.92
C ILE A 420 11.65 -23.88 45.61
N GLY A 421 11.82 -25.20 45.55
CA GLY A 421 11.14 -26.08 44.61
C GLY A 421 10.56 -27.33 45.30
N SER A 422 9.51 -27.87 44.68
CA SER A 422 9.18 -29.30 44.49
C SER A 422 8.16 -30.05 45.39
N LEU A 423 7.29 -30.79 44.66
CA LEU A 423 6.54 -32.06 44.90
C LEU A 423 5.11 -32.10 45.52
N THR A 424 4.13 -32.29 44.61
CA THR A 424 3.12 -33.38 44.42
C THR A 424 2.05 -33.84 45.45
N ILE A 425 0.86 -34.19 44.89
CA ILE A 425 -0.30 -35.04 45.36
C ILE A 425 -1.37 -34.22 46.15
N GLN A 426 -2.72 -34.28 45.96
CA GLN A 426 -3.69 -35.31 45.54
C GLN A 426 -5.05 -34.69 45.07
N GLU A 427 -5.83 -35.43 44.26
CA GLU A 427 -7.26 -35.16 43.96
C GLU A 427 -8.20 -35.66 45.09
N ASP A 428 -9.32 -34.96 45.29
CA ASP A 428 -10.63 -35.57 45.59
C ASP A 428 -11.76 -34.57 45.26
N GLY A 429 -12.85 -35.06 44.66
CA GLY A 429 -13.95 -34.26 44.11
C GLY A 429 -15.24 -34.23 44.95
N LYS A 430 -16.18 -33.35 44.57
CA LYS A 430 -17.63 -33.63 44.49
C LYS A 430 -18.46 -32.47 43.89
N GLU A 431 -19.23 -32.85 42.86
CA GLU A 431 -20.66 -32.57 42.59
C GLU A 431 -21.20 -31.12 42.62
N GLY A 432 -21.31 -30.53 41.43
CA GLY A 432 -22.56 -30.31 40.66
C GLY A 432 -23.78 -29.65 41.31
N GLU A 433 -24.22 -28.51 40.73
CA GLU A 433 -25.64 -28.23 40.44
C GLU A 433 -25.75 -27.28 39.23
N ALA A 434 -26.81 -27.48 38.44
CA ALA A 434 -27.06 -26.90 37.13
C ALA A 434 -27.75 -25.53 37.22
N GLU A 435 -27.40 -24.59 36.33
CA GLU A 435 -28.18 -23.37 36.10
C GLU A 435 -28.92 -23.47 34.75
N GLU A 436 -30.25 -23.42 34.83
CA GLU A 436 -31.18 -23.31 33.72
C GLU A 436 -31.11 -21.93 33.05
N GLU A 437 -31.15 -21.93 31.72
CA GLU A 437 -31.34 -20.76 30.87
C GLU A 437 -32.70 -20.08 31.14
N GLY A 438 -32.67 -18.84 31.64
CA GLY A 438 -33.84 -17.97 31.72
C GLY A 438 -33.53 -16.59 31.14
N LEU A 439 -34.00 -16.32 29.91
CA LEU A 439 -34.01 -14.98 29.30
C LEU A 439 -34.94 -14.02 30.08
N PRO A 440 -34.46 -12.84 30.54
CA PRO A 440 -35.37 -11.79 30.97
C PRO A 440 -35.81 -10.92 29.78
N ILE A 441 -37.03 -11.17 29.30
CA ILE A 441 -37.80 -10.22 28.51
C ILE A 441 -38.39 -9.19 29.49
N PHE A 442 -37.95 -7.93 29.42
CA PHE A 442 -38.64 -6.82 30.10
C PHE A 442 -39.59 -6.12 29.11
N PRO A 443 -40.91 -6.17 29.32
CA PRO A 443 -41.86 -5.37 28.56
C PRO A 443 -41.89 -3.95 29.10
N TYR A 444 -41.73 -2.97 28.20
CA TYR A 444 -42.00 -1.57 28.49
C TYR A 444 -43.50 -1.31 28.27
N GLU A 445 -44.32 -1.57 29.28
CA GLU A 445 -45.69 -1.05 29.34
C GLU A 445 -46.21 -1.05 30.77
N SER A 446 -46.48 0.14 31.34
CA SER A 446 -47.80 0.50 31.89
C SER A 446 -47.80 1.82 32.67
N SER A 447 -48.87 2.59 32.43
CA SER A 447 -49.51 3.60 33.28
C SER A 447 -49.13 5.08 33.12
N CYS A 448 -49.91 5.78 32.29
CA CYS A 448 -50.54 7.04 32.72
C CYS A 448 -52.01 7.03 32.30
N ARG A 449 -52.88 7.19 33.30
CA ARG A 449 -54.34 7.25 33.17
C ARG A 449 -54.75 8.59 32.54
N TYR A 450 -55.79 8.50 31.72
CA TYR A 450 -56.82 9.50 31.40
C TYR A 450 -56.58 10.94 31.86
N LEU A 451 -56.45 11.84 30.88
CA LEU A 451 -57.12 13.14 30.89
C LEU A 451 -57.29 13.64 29.45
N HIS A 452 -58.54 13.65 29.00
CA HIS A 452 -59.00 14.37 27.82
C HIS A 452 -58.85 15.88 28.06
N PRO A 453 -58.53 16.69 27.02
CA PRO A 453 -58.98 18.07 27.00
C PRO A 453 -60.11 18.23 25.98
N LEU A 454 -61.26 18.66 26.50
CA LEU A 454 -62.31 19.32 25.74
C LEU A 454 -61.80 20.67 25.22
N SER A 455 -62.22 20.99 24.00
CA SER A 455 -62.15 22.31 23.38
C SER A 455 -62.85 23.40 24.20
N SER A 456 -62.29 24.61 24.28
CA SER A 456 -63.04 25.86 24.11
C SER A 456 -62.14 27.11 24.10
N HIS A 457 -62.58 28.08 23.32
CA HIS A 457 -62.06 29.43 23.13
C HIS A 457 -62.18 30.34 24.37
N SER A 458 -61.34 31.39 24.38
CA SER A 458 -61.68 32.80 24.70
C SER A 458 -60.97 33.46 25.90
N CYS A 459 -60.04 34.36 25.56
CA CYS A 459 -59.92 35.76 25.98
C CYS A 459 -60.06 36.17 27.47
N GLY A 460 -58.92 36.58 28.06
CA GLY A 460 -58.70 37.88 28.73
C GLY A 460 -59.27 38.15 30.13
N LYS A 461 -58.38 38.39 31.12
CA LYS A 461 -58.26 39.64 31.92
C LYS A 461 -57.33 39.49 33.14
N GLU A 462 -56.69 40.61 33.48
CA GLU A 462 -55.84 40.89 34.64
C GLU A 462 -56.52 40.67 36.01
N MET A 463 -55.72 40.37 37.04
CA MET A 463 -55.80 40.93 38.41
C MET A 463 -54.68 40.31 39.27
N GLU A 464 -53.71 41.10 39.73
CA GLU A 464 -53.63 41.79 41.04
C GLU A 464 -52.72 41.06 42.04
N LYS A 465 -51.68 41.78 42.49
CA LYS A 465 -50.87 41.44 43.67
C LYS A 465 -51.65 41.81 44.94
N PRO A 466 -51.45 41.06 46.02
CA PRO A 466 -51.24 41.69 47.33
C PRO A 466 -49.89 41.31 47.94
N VAL A 467 -49.38 42.26 48.73
CA VAL A 467 -48.14 42.26 49.52
C VAL A 467 -48.45 41.82 50.97
N LEU A 468 -47.39 41.52 51.74
CA LEU A 468 -47.27 41.22 53.18
C LEU A 468 -47.20 39.71 53.48
N ASP A 469 -46.25 39.16 54.23
CA ASP A 469 -45.23 39.71 55.15
C ASP A 469 -44.04 38.75 55.24
N LEU A 470 -42.85 39.30 55.48
CA LEU A 470 -41.61 38.58 55.72
C LEU A 470 -41.52 38.18 57.21
N PRO A 471 -41.25 36.90 57.56
CA PRO A 471 -40.60 36.58 58.81
C PRO A 471 -39.12 36.32 58.60
N LEU A 472 -38.34 36.84 59.55
CA LEU A 472 -36.90 36.75 59.69
C LEU A 472 -36.33 35.36 59.43
N ILE A 473 -35.16 35.37 58.81
CA ILE A 473 -34.21 34.26 58.67
C ILE A 473 -33.93 33.66 60.06
N THR A 474 -34.48 32.48 60.33
CA THR A 474 -33.90 31.53 61.28
C THR A 474 -32.89 30.69 60.51
N SER A 475 -31.62 30.82 60.91
CA SER A 475 -30.53 29.93 60.54
C SER A 475 -30.90 28.50 60.94
N SER A 476 -31.38 27.69 59.99
CA SER A 476 -31.41 26.23 60.14
C SER A 476 -30.24 25.64 59.36
N GLU A 477 -29.38 24.97 60.10
CA GLU A 477 -28.27 24.14 59.63
C GLU A 477 -28.66 23.33 58.38
N VAL A 478 -28.01 23.61 57.26
CA VAL A 478 -27.93 22.65 56.16
C VAL A 478 -26.99 21.54 56.64
N GLY A 479 -27.57 20.54 57.29
CA GLY A 479 -26.83 19.37 57.76
C GLY A 479 -26.12 18.67 56.59
N GLU A 480 -24.91 18.18 56.85
CA GLU A 480 -24.07 17.40 55.93
C GLU A 480 -24.82 16.23 55.25
N ASN A 481 -25.93 15.76 55.83
CA ASN A 481 -26.78 14.71 55.29
C ASN A 481 -27.55 15.11 54.01
N GLY A 482 -27.92 16.37 53.83
CA GLY A 482 -28.65 16.84 52.63
C GLY A 482 -27.76 16.97 51.38
N LEU A 483 -26.47 17.21 51.58
CA LEU A 483 -25.46 17.28 50.51
C LEU A 483 -25.10 15.88 49.98
N GLY A 484 -25.10 14.88 50.86
CA GLY A 484 -24.89 13.46 50.51
C GLY A 484 -26.03 12.87 49.68
N GLU A 485 -27.28 13.14 50.05
CA GLU A 485 -28.47 12.65 49.32
C GLU A 485 -28.61 13.29 47.93
N THR A 486 -28.38 14.60 47.81
CA THR A 486 -28.42 15.30 46.51
C THR A 486 -27.29 14.87 45.57
N LYS A 487 -26.09 14.63 46.10
CA LYS A 487 -24.95 14.06 45.34
C LYS A 487 -25.19 12.61 44.92
N GLY A 488 -25.81 11.80 45.79
CA GLY A 488 -26.24 10.43 45.49
C GLY A 488 -27.29 10.37 44.37
N ARG A 489 -28.28 11.26 44.41
CA ARG A 489 -29.32 11.37 43.38
C ARG A 489 -28.76 11.78 42.01
N ARG A 490 -27.92 12.82 41.94
CA ARG A 490 -27.26 13.22 40.69
C ARG A 490 -26.38 12.11 40.11
N ARG A 491 -25.68 11.36 40.96
CA ARG A 491 -24.87 10.21 40.53
C ARG A 491 -25.73 9.10 39.93
N LYS A 492 -26.90 8.83 40.52
CA LYS A 492 -27.86 7.85 39.99
C LYS A 492 -28.42 8.28 38.63
N GLU A 493 -28.81 9.56 38.49
CA GLU A 493 -29.30 10.12 37.23
C GLU A 493 -28.23 10.06 36.11
N ALA A 494 -26.98 10.40 36.43
CA ALA A 494 -25.86 10.28 35.49
C ALA A 494 -25.59 8.82 35.09
N LEU A 495 -25.69 7.87 36.03
CA LEU A 495 -25.49 6.45 35.75
C LEU A 495 -26.60 5.88 34.84
N GLU A 496 -27.85 6.26 35.08
CA GLU A 496 -28.98 5.88 34.22
C GLU A 496 -28.85 6.46 32.81
N GLU A 497 -28.41 7.72 32.68
CA GLU A 497 -28.15 8.31 31.37
C GLU A 497 -26.97 7.61 30.67
N ALA A 498 -25.90 7.29 31.39
CA ALA A 498 -24.78 6.51 30.84
C ALA A 498 -25.23 5.13 30.33
N LYS A 499 -26.10 4.44 31.09
CA LYS A 499 -26.67 3.16 30.69
C LYS A 499 -27.49 3.26 29.40
N LYS A 500 -28.33 4.29 29.26
CA LYS A 500 -29.10 4.54 28.04
C LYS A 500 -28.20 4.77 26.83
N GLN A 501 -27.16 5.57 27.01
CA GLN A 501 -26.19 5.88 25.94
C GLN A 501 -25.41 4.62 25.53
N LEU A 502 -24.85 3.89 26.49
CA LEU A 502 -24.06 2.67 26.22
C LEU A 502 -24.90 1.57 25.55
N TRP A 503 -26.16 1.42 25.95
CA TRP A 503 -27.09 0.46 25.34
C TRP A 503 -27.31 0.74 23.85
N LEU A 504 -27.42 2.01 23.46
CA LEU A 504 -27.55 2.40 22.07
C LEU A 504 -26.20 2.43 21.33
N ALA A 505 -25.11 2.76 22.03
CA ALA A 505 -23.77 2.86 21.46
C ALA A 505 -23.29 1.54 20.87
N GLY A 506 -23.45 0.43 21.60
CA GLY A 506 -22.97 -0.89 21.16
C GLY A 506 -23.42 -1.26 19.74
N PRO A 507 -24.73 -1.31 19.45
CA PRO A 507 -25.24 -1.61 18.11
C PRO A 507 -24.81 -0.61 17.04
N LEU A 508 -24.73 0.70 17.35
CA LEU A 508 -24.35 1.73 16.37
C LEU A 508 -22.87 1.68 16.02
N ILE A 509 -22.00 1.51 17.02
CA ILE A 509 -20.55 1.35 16.83
C ILE A 509 -20.29 0.09 16.01
N ALA A 510 -20.88 -1.04 16.40
CA ALA A 510 -20.70 -2.30 15.71
C ALA A 510 -21.24 -2.26 14.26
N SER A 511 -22.41 -1.65 14.02
CA SER A 511 -22.94 -1.44 12.67
C SER A 511 -22.02 -0.55 11.82
N SER A 512 -21.46 0.51 12.40
CA SER A 512 -20.53 1.43 11.70
C SER A 512 -19.22 0.73 11.34
N LEU A 513 -18.63 -0.03 12.27
CA LEU A 513 -17.45 -0.86 12.03
C LEU A 513 -17.68 -1.88 10.93
N LEU A 514 -18.82 -2.60 10.96
CA LEU A 514 -19.18 -3.57 9.94
C LEU A 514 -19.34 -2.90 8.56
N GLN A 515 -19.97 -1.73 8.49
CA GLN A 515 -20.06 -0.97 7.23
C GLN A 515 -18.71 -0.53 6.70
N LYS A 516 -17.78 -0.12 7.58
CA LYS A 516 -16.42 0.20 7.17
C LYS A 516 -15.66 -1.05 6.70
N ALA A 517 -15.88 -2.19 7.34
CA ALA A 517 -15.28 -3.46 6.96
C ALA A 517 -15.67 -3.90 5.53
N LEU A 518 -16.89 -3.60 5.04
CA LEU A 518 -17.26 -3.89 3.65
C LEU A 518 -16.29 -3.25 2.64
N GLN A 519 -15.93 -1.97 2.85
CA GLN A 519 -14.99 -1.27 1.96
C GLN A 519 -13.58 -1.88 2.05
N LEU A 520 -13.12 -2.22 3.26
CA LEU A 520 -11.81 -2.86 3.45
C LEU A 520 -11.75 -4.23 2.77
N ILE A 521 -12.76 -5.08 3.00
CA ILE A 521 -12.89 -6.40 2.35
C ILE A 521 -12.87 -6.24 0.83
N SER A 522 -13.64 -5.28 0.30
CA SER A 522 -13.68 -4.98 -1.13
C SER A 522 -12.28 -4.70 -1.69
N VAL A 523 -11.53 -3.78 -1.09
CA VAL A 523 -10.17 -3.44 -1.53
C VAL A 523 -9.22 -4.63 -1.39
N MET A 524 -9.32 -5.42 -0.31
CA MET A 524 -8.52 -6.62 -0.12
C MET A 524 -8.74 -7.64 -1.24
N PHE A 525 -9.97 -7.87 -1.70
CA PHE A 525 -10.24 -8.77 -2.83
C PHE A 525 -9.61 -8.27 -4.13
N VAL A 526 -9.64 -6.96 -4.38
CA VAL A 526 -8.99 -6.37 -5.56
C VAL A 526 -7.47 -6.49 -5.47
N GLY A 527 -6.89 -6.35 -4.28
CA GLY A 527 -5.46 -6.50 -4.04
C GLY A 527 -4.88 -7.87 -4.40
N HIS A 528 -5.71 -8.92 -4.50
CA HIS A 528 -5.28 -10.25 -4.93
C HIS A 528 -5.28 -10.45 -6.45
N LEU A 529 -5.77 -9.48 -7.23
CA LEU A 529 -5.80 -9.56 -8.69
C LEU A 529 -4.47 -9.11 -9.29
N ASP A 530 -4.17 -7.82 -9.15
CA ASP A 530 -2.96 -7.17 -9.65
C ASP A 530 -2.83 -5.75 -9.07
N GLU A 531 -1.63 -5.17 -9.19
CA GLU A 531 -1.28 -3.86 -8.61
C GLU A 531 -2.00 -2.68 -9.26
N LEU A 532 -2.29 -2.76 -10.57
CA LEU A 532 -3.01 -1.70 -11.30
C LEU A 532 -4.47 -1.66 -10.85
N SER A 533 -5.13 -2.81 -10.76
CA SER A 533 -6.49 -2.94 -10.23
C SER A 533 -6.59 -2.43 -8.80
N LEU A 534 -5.63 -2.75 -7.93
CA LEU A 534 -5.59 -2.29 -6.55
C LEU A 534 -5.47 -0.76 -6.47
N SER A 535 -4.53 -0.19 -7.22
CA SER A 535 -4.30 1.27 -7.26
C SER A 535 -5.52 2.01 -7.81
N GLY A 536 -6.10 1.50 -8.91
CA GLY A 536 -7.32 2.02 -9.52
C GLY A 536 -8.53 1.96 -8.60
N ALA A 537 -8.79 0.81 -7.95
CA ALA A 537 -9.90 0.66 -7.01
C ALA A 537 -9.74 1.49 -5.73
N SER A 538 -8.51 1.65 -5.23
CA SER A 538 -8.23 2.50 -4.07
C SER A 538 -8.47 3.97 -4.39
N MET A 539 -7.96 4.44 -5.54
CA MET A 539 -8.21 5.81 -6.05
C MET A 539 -9.70 6.05 -6.29
N ALA A 540 -10.40 5.08 -6.90
CA ALA A 540 -11.84 5.13 -7.11
C ALA A 540 -12.63 5.22 -5.80
N THR A 541 -12.23 4.44 -4.78
CA THR A 541 -12.89 4.42 -3.47
C THR A 541 -12.70 5.75 -2.74
N SER A 542 -11.50 6.32 -2.76
CA SER A 542 -11.24 7.66 -2.21
C SER A 542 -12.07 8.71 -2.94
N PHE A 543 -12.02 8.74 -4.29
CA PHE A 543 -12.82 9.67 -5.09
C PHE A 543 -14.32 9.56 -4.83
N ALA A 544 -14.87 8.33 -4.76
CA ALA A 544 -16.27 8.08 -4.45
C ALA A 544 -16.64 8.46 -3.00
N GLY A 545 -15.71 8.25 -2.05
CA GLY A 545 -15.84 8.67 -0.67
C GLY A 545 -15.99 10.20 -0.53
N VAL A 546 -15.09 10.93 -1.18
CA VAL A 546 -15.06 12.41 -1.20
C VAL A 546 -16.27 12.98 -1.92
N SER A 547 -16.54 12.55 -3.15
CA SER A 547 -17.54 13.19 -4.03
C SER A 547 -18.99 12.73 -3.81
N GLY A 548 -19.20 11.55 -3.22
CA GLY A 548 -20.53 10.94 -3.12
C GLY A 548 -20.89 10.47 -1.71
N PHE A 549 -20.17 9.51 -1.16
CA PHE A 549 -20.59 8.86 0.10
C PHE A 549 -20.58 9.82 1.30
N SER A 550 -19.56 10.66 1.46
CA SER A 550 -19.51 11.66 2.54
C SER A 550 -20.65 12.70 2.42
N LEU A 551 -20.96 13.13 1.19
CA LEU A 551 -22.07 14.04 0.89
C LEU A 551 -23.41 13.44 1.35
N LEU A 552 -23.72 12.22 0.92
CA LEU A 552 -24.96 11.52 1.28
C LEU A 552 -25.05 11.22 2.78
N LEU A 553 -23.94 10.81 3.39
CA LEU A 553 -23.84 10.58 4.83
C LEU A 553 -24.21 11.84 5.62
N GLY A 554 -23.61 12.97 5.27
CA GLY A 554 -23.86 14.23 5.96
C GLY A 554 -25.23 14.83 5.68
N MET A 555 -25.77 14.71 4.46
CA MET A 555 -27.15 15.13 4.19
C MET A 555 -28.17 14.28 4.96
N GLY A 556 -27.94 12.96 5.05
CA GLY A 556 -28.79 12.04 5.81
C GLY A 556 -28.78 12.33 7.32
N SER A 557 -27.69 12.89 7.86
CA SER A 557 -27.58 13.23 9.27
C SER A 557 -28.54 14.34 9.74
N ALA A 558 -29.13 15.12 8.83
CA ALA A 558 -30.21 16.06 9.18
C ALA A 558 -31.45 15.37 9.77
N LEU A 559 -31.66 14.07 9.48
CA LEU A 559 -32.71 13.27 10.11
C LEU A 559 -32.47 13.07 11.60
N GLU A 560 -31.23 13.16 12.10
CA GLU A 560 -30.96 13.08 13.53
C GLU A 560 -31.68 14.20 14.29
N THR A 561 -31.67 15.42 13.74
CA THR A 561 -32.43 16.55 14.26
C THR A 561 -33.94 16.36 14.07
N LEU A 562 -34.37 16.14 12.83
CA LEU A 562 -35.80 16.18 12.48
C LEU A 562 -36.57 15.00 13.07
N CYS A 563 -36.10 13.78 12.84
CA CYS A 563 -36.73 12.59 13.40
C CYS A 563 -36.55 12.52 14.91
N GLY A 564 -35.39 12.89 15.44
CA GLY A 564 -35.13 12.88 16.87
C GLY A 564 -35.98 13.88 17.66
N GLN A 565 -36.04 15.14 17.24
CA GLN A 565 -36.89 16.14 17.90
C GLN A 565 -38.37 15.76 17.79
N SER A 566 -38.82 15.24 16.64
CA SER A 566 -40.20 14.77 16.47
C SER A 566 -40.51 13.54 17.33
N TYR A 567 -39.56 12.63 17.51
CA TYR A 567 -39.71 11.46 18.38
C TYR A 567 -39.84 11.87 19.85
N GLY A 568 -38.99 12.81 20.29
CA GLY A 568 -39.07 13.42 21.61
C GLY A 568 -40.42 14.09 21.89
N ALA A 569 -40.95 14.80 20.89
CA ALA A 569 -42.26 15.46 20.94
C ALA A 569 -43.45 14.49 20.75
N MET A 570 -43.21 13.18 20.66
CA MET A 570 -44.21 12.14 20.40
C MET A 570 -44.98 12.29 19.08
N GLN A 571 -44.45 13.06 18.12
CA GLN A 571 -44.99 13.18 16.76
C GLN A 571 -44.51 12.02 15.87
N TYR A 572 -44.89 10.80 16.24
CA TYR A 572 -44.37 9.57 15.61
C TYR A 572 -44.63 9.50 14.09
N HIS A 573 -45.79 9.97 13.63
CA HIS A 573 -46.15 9.94 12.21
C HIS A 573 -45.18 10.74 11.33
N SER A 574 -44.68 11.87 11.83
CA SER A 574 -43.78 12.77 11.11
C SER A 574 -42.45 12.12 10.75
N LEU A 575 -41.97 11.14 11.53
CA LEU A 575 -40.70 10.44 11.28
C LEU A 575 -40.70 9.72 9.92
N GLY A 576 -41.79 9.01 9.60
CA GLY A 576 -41.93 8.29 8.34
C GLY A 576 -41.94 9.25 7.14
N ILE A 577 -42.57 10.41 7.29
CA ILE A 577 -42.60 11.47 6.26
C ILE A 577 -41.21 12.07 6.07
N TYR A 578 -40.50 12.40 7.16
CA TYR A 578 -39.14 12.92 7.09
C TYR A 578 -38.17 11.94 6.43
N MET A 579 -38.24 10.65 6.78
CA MET A 579 -37.43 9.63 6.13
C MET A 579 -37.70 9.56 4.62
N GLN A 580 -38.98 9.55 4.20
CA GLN A 580 -39.34 9.52 2.77
C GLN A 580 -38.87 10.78 2.04
N ARG A 581 -39.01 11.96 2.65
CA ARG A 581 -38.53 13.23 2.11
C ARG A 581 -37.02 13.21 1.92
N ALA A 582 -36.28 12.73 2.92
CA ALA A 582 -34.83 12.61 2.84
C ALA A 582 -34.42 11.62 1.75
N VAL A 583 -35.06 10.44 1.65
CA VAL A 583 -34.82 9.49 0.56
C VAL A 583 -35.03 10.16 -0.80
N PHE A 584 -36.14 10.88 -0.99
CA PHE A 584 -36.41 11.61 -2.23
C PHE A 584 -35.29 12.62 -2.56
N VAL A 585 -34.91 13.47 -1.61
CA VAL A 585 -33.87 14.48 -1.80
C VAL A 585 -32.50 13.85 -2.07
N LEU A 586 -32.10 12.83 -1.31
CA LEU A 586 -30.80 12.17 -1.49
C LEU A 586 -30.72 11.45 -2.85
N LEU A 587 -31.81 10.82 -3.30
CA LEU A 587 -31.85 10.22 -4.64
C LEU A 587 -31.73 11.28 -5.75
N LEU A 588 -32.31 12.48 -5.56
CA LEU A 588 -32.10 13.60 -6.49
C LEU A 588 -30.63 14.05 -6.53
N VAL A 589 -29.95 14.07 -5.38
CA VAL A 589 -28.51 14.41 -5.29
C VAL A 589 -27.62 13.33 -5.90
N CYS A 590 -28.04 12.06 -5.91
CA CYS A 590 -27.29 10.99 -6.57
C CYS A 590 -27.14 11.21 -8.09
N PHE A 591 -28.07 11.90 -8.76
CA PHE A 591 -27.97 12.16 -10.21
C PHE A 591 -26.78 13.04 -10.60
N PRO A 592 -26.58 14.27 -10.07
CA PRO A 592 -25.41 15.08 -10.39
C PRO A 592 -24.10 14.38 -9.97
N VAL A 593 -24.09 13.64 -8.85
CA VAL A 593 -22.92 12.84 -8.45
C VAL A 593 -22.63 11.74 -9.46
N THR A 594 -23.66 11.07 -10.01
CA THR A 594 -23.49 10.06 -11.06
C THR A 594 -22.92 10.66 -12.34
N VAL A 595 -23.35 11.86 -12.72
CA VAL A 595 -22.77 12.58 -13.88
C VAL A 595 -21.29 12.87 -13.63
N LEU A 596 -20.93 13.36 -12.44
CA LEU A 596 -19.54 13.58 -12.04
C LEU A 596 -18.72 12.28 -12.11
N TRP A 597 -19.27 11.18 -11.60
CA TRP A 597 -18.67 9.84 -11.62
C TRP A 597 -18.48 9.28 -13.04
N GLY A 598 -19.28 9.72 -14.01
CA GLY A 598 -19.08 9.40 -15.43
C GLY A 598 -17.75 9.92 -15.99
N TYR A 599 -17.25 11.04 -15.44
CA TYR A 599 -16.03 11.73 -15.84
C TYR A 599 -14.81 11.43 -14.97
N THR A 600 -14.89 10.48 -14.02
CA THR A 600 -13.81 10.18 -13.07
C THR A 600 -12.45 9.98 -13.75
N SER A 601 -12.37 9.21 -14.84
CA SER A 601 -11.09 8.99 -15.54
C SER A 601 -10.48 10.29 -16.06
N GLN A 602 -11.30 11.14 -16.69
CA GLN A 602 -10.84 12.42 -17.25
C GLN A 602 -10.41 13.37 -16.15
N ILE A 603 -11.14 13.40 -15.03
CA ILE A 603 -10.83 14.24 -13.86
C ILE A 603 -9.49 13.82 -13.27
N LEU A 604 -9.26 12.52 -13.06
CA LEU A 604 -7.99 12.02 -12.50
C LEU A 604 -6.81 12.28 -13.45
N ILE A 605 -6.99 12.11 -14.76
CA ILE A 605 -5.96 12.47 -15.76
C ILE A 605 -5.67 13.97 -15.72
N ALA A 606 -6.71 14.81 -15.59
CA ALA A 606 -6.53 16.26 -15.47
C ALA A 606 -5.77 16.67 -14.20
N PHE A 607 -5.89 15.89 -13.12
CA PHE A 607 -5.08 16.03 -11.91
C PHE A 607 -3.68 15.42 -12.02
N GLY A 608 -3.25 14.98 -13.20
CA GLY A 608 -1.92 14.45 -13.46
C GLY A 608 -1.69 13.02 -12.98
N GLN A 609 -2.75 12.25 -12.68
CA GLN A 609 -2.62 10.84 -12.33
C GLN A 609 -2.23 10.00 -13.55
N ASP A 610 -1.63 8.83 -13.31
CA ASP A 610 -1.30 7.87 -14.36
C ASP A 610 -2.56 7.51 -15.19
N HIS A 611 -2.37 7.42 -16.51
CA HIS A 611 -3.47 7.25 -17.44
C HIS A 611 -4.16 5.88 -17.28
N ALA A 612 -3.40 4.81 -16.99
CA ALA A 612 -3.96 3.49 -16.78
C ALA A 612 -4.70 3.40 -15.44
N ILE A 613 -4.13 3.94 -14.35
CA ILE A 613 -4.78 4.02 -13.04
C ILE A 613 -6.09 4.82 -13.13
N SER A 614 -6.08 5.94 -13.84
CA SER A 614 -7.25 6.79 -14.01
C SER A 614 -8.37 6.14 -14.81
N ILE A 615 -8.03 5.38 -15.87
CA ILE A 615 -9.00 4.59 -16.63
C ILE A 615 -9.62 3.51 -15.73
N GLU A 616 -8.79 2.77 -14.99
CA GLU A 616 -9.26 1.70 -14.11
C GLU A 616 -10.13 2.24 -12.96
N ALA A 617 -9.73 3.37 -12.36
CA ALA A 617 -10.52 4.03 -11.33
C ALA A 617 -11.89 4.48 -11.85
N GLY A 618 -11.94 5.11 -13.03
CA GLY A 618 -13.22 5.51 -13.62
C GLY A 618 -14.09 4.33 -14.05
N LEU A 619 -13.49 3.22 -14.48
CA LEU A 619 -14.22 1.97 -14.70
C LEU A 619 -14.85 1.48 -13.39
N TYR A 620 -14.06 1.39 -12.31
CA TYR A 620 -14.53 0.96 -11.00
C TYR A 620 -15.68 1.82 -10.48
N VAL A 621 -15.53 3.16 -10.51
CA VAL A 621 -16.57 4.11 -10.05
C VAL A 621 -17.88 3.96 -10.84
N ARG A 622 -17.82 3.70 -12.16
CA ARG A 622 -19.05 3.46 -12.96
C ARG A 622 -19.82 2.23 -12.49
N TRP A 623 -19.13 1.17 -12.10
CA TRP A 623 -19.75 -0.03 -11.53
C TRP A 623 -20.21 0.16 -10.07
N LEU A 624 -19.71 1.20 -9.40
CA LEU A 624 -20.11 1.58 -8.05
C LEU A 624 -21.36 2.46 -8.01
N VAL A 625 -21.82 3.00 -9.15
CA VAL A 625 -23.01 3.88 -9.24
C VAL A 625 -24.25 3.29 -8.54
N PRO A 626 -24.61 1.99 -8.70
CA PRO A 626 -25.77 1.45 -7.99
C PRO A 626 -25.62 1.47 -6.46
N ALA A 627 -24.39 1.37 -5.94
CA ALA A 627 -24.10 1.50 -4.51
C ALA A 627 -24.39 2.90 -3.99
N LEU A 628 -24.19 3.95 -4.81
CA LEU A 628 -24.48 5.35 -4.43
C LEU A 628 -25.97 5.53 -4.07
N PHE A 629 -26.87 5.04 -4.92
CA PHE A 629 -28.31 5.12 -4.69
C PHE A 629 -28.74 4.29 -3.47
N ALA A 630 -28.20 3.08 -3.33
CA ALA A 630 -28.47 2.24 -2.15
C ALA A 630 -28.00 2.93 -0.86
N TYR A 631 -26.81 3.53 -0.89
CA TYR A 631 -26.23 4.19 0.27
C TYR A 631 -27.08 5.38 0.72
N GLY A 632 -27.60 6.20 -0.21
CA GLY A 632 -28.52 7.28 0.12
C GLY A 632 -29.77 6.81 0.86
N ILE A 633 -30.39 5.71 0.40
CA ILE A 633 -31.55 5.11 1.07
C ILE A 633 -31.16 4.53 2.44
N LEU A 634 -30.03 3.82 2.49
CA LEU A 634 -29.52 3.19 3.70
C LEU A 634 -29.29 4.22 4.80
N GLN A 635 -28.64 5.35 4.50
CA GLN A 635 -28.41 6.39 5.50
C GLN A 635 -29.73 6.91 6.08
N CYS A 636 -30.77 7.12 5.26
CA CYS A 636 -32.09 7.54 5.74
C CYS A 636 -32.75 6.51 6.66
N GLN A 637 -32.75 5.23 6.28
CA GLN A 637 -33.34 4.15 7.08
C GLN A 637 -32.63 3.98 8.43
N MET A 638 -31.29 4.08 8.42
CA MET A 638 -30.50 4.00 9.63
C MET A 638 -30.87 5.10 10.63
N ARG A 639 -30.99 6.36 10.19
CA ARG A 639 -31.31 7.49 11.08
C ARG A 639 -32.75 7.42 11.57
N PHE A 640 -33.66 6.94 10.73
CA PHE A 640 -35.04 6.67 11.13
C PHE A 640 -35.10 5.70 12.33
N LEU A 641 -34.41 4.56 12.27
CA LEU A 641 -34.40 3.59 13.38
C LEU A 641 -33.58 4.09 14.59
N GLN A 642 -32.41 4.68 14.33
CA GLN A 642 -31.50 5.19 15.36
C GLN A 642 -32.17 6.24 16.26
N THR A 643 -32.88 7.21 15.67
CA THR A 643 -33.53 8.30 16.43
C THR A 643 -34.61 7.80 17.39
N GLN A 644 -35.20 6.64 17.10
CA GLN A 644 -36.16 5.94 17.96
C GLN A 644 -35.50 5.10 19.06
N ASN A 645 -34.16 5.10 19.15
CA ASN A 645 -33.33 4.21 19.97
C ASN A 645 -33.44 2.72 19.57
N ILE A 646 -33.73 2.44 18.29
CA ILE A 646 -33.83 1.06 17.76
C ILE A 646 -32.49 0.67 17.12
N GLY A 647 -31.58 0.12 17.92
CA GLY A 647 -30.21 -0.22 17.48
C GLY A 647 -30.02 -1.66 16.97
N SER A 648 -30.69 -2.65 17.54
CA SER A 648 -30.44 -4.07 17.22
C SER A 648 -30.64 -4.45 15.74
N PRO A 649 -31.63 -3.93 14.99
CA PRO A 649 -31.78 -4.26 13.58
C PRO A 649 -30.65 -3.69 12.73
N LEU A 650 -30.07 -2.56 13.12
CA LEU A 650 -28.93 -1.94 12.43
C LEU A 650 -27.70 -2.84 12.52
N LEU A 651 -27.43 -3.40 13.71
CA LEU A 651 -26.36 -4.36 13.92
C LEU A 651 -26.59 -5.65 13.12
N VAL A 652 -27.76 -6.28 13.28
CA VAL A 652 -28.06 -7.58 12.65
C VAL A 652 -28.01 -7.47 11.12
N SER A 653 -28.66 -6.45 10.55
CA SER A 653 -28.66 -6.24 9.10
C SER A 653 -27.25 -5.98 8.55
N SER A 654 -26.43 -5.18 9.24
CA SER A 654 -25.04 -4.92 8.85
C SER A 654 -24.17 -6.16 8.96
N GLY A 655 -24.36 -6.98 9.99
CA GLY A 655 -23.64 -8.24 10.19
C GLY A 655 -23.96 -9.28 9.12
N VAL A 656 -25.25 -9.49 8.84
CA VAL A 656 -25.71 -10.35 7.74
C VAL A 656 -25.16 -9.85 6.40
N THR A 657 -25.21 -8.54 6.17
CA THR A 657 -24.67 -7.93 4.96
C THR A 657 -23.16 -8.16 4.81
N ALA A 658 -22.38 -8.02 5.89
CA ALA A 658 -20.93 -8.25 5.85
C ALA A 658 -20.58 -9.72 5.55
N LEU A 659 -21.32 -10.67 6.12
CA LEU A 659 -21.16 -12.11 5.82
C LEU A 659 -21.50 -12.42 4.36
N ILE A 660 -22.61 -11.89 3.86
CA ILE A 660 -23.01 -12.04 2.46
C ILE A 660 -21.97 -11.38 1.54
N HIS A 661 -21.41 -10.23 1.93
CA HIS A 661 -20.43 -9.49 1.14
C HIS A 661 -19.19 -10.34 0.83
N LEU A 662 -18.66 -11.10 1.79
CA LEU A 662 -17.54 -12.02 1.57
C LEU A 662 -17.84 -13.04 0.46
N LEU A 663 -19.03 -13.66 0.53
CA LEU A 663 -19.47 -14.64 -0.47
C LEU A 663 -19.68 -13.99 -1.84
N VAL A 664 -20.33 -12.83 -1.89
CA VAL A 664 -20.63 -12.12 -3.15
C VAL A 664 -19.34 -11.61 -3.81
N CYS A 665 -18.41 -11.06 -3.03
CA CYS A 665 -17.08 -10.69 -3.52
C CYS A 665 -16.36 -11.89 -4.12
N TRP A 666 -16.27 -13.02 -3.40
CA TRP A 666 -15.62 -14.22 -3.92
C TRP A 666 -16.27 -14.74 -5.21
N LEU A 667 -17.60 -14.78 -5.26
CA LEU A 667 -18.34 -15.21 -6.45
C LEU A 667 -18.09 -14.27 -7.64
N LEU A 668 -18.28 -12.97 -7.49
CA LEU A 668 -18.17 -12.01 -8.59
C LEU A 668 -16.73 -11.85 -9.08
N VAL A 669 -15.78 -11.75 -8.14
CA VAL A 669 -14.37 -11.51 -8.47
C VAL A 669 -13.74 -12.77 -9.08
N PHE A 670 -13.83 -13.92 -8.40
CA PHE A 670 -13.09 -15.12 -8.78
C PHE A 670 -13.93 -16.14 -9.56
N LYS A 671 -15.18 -16.40 -9.18
CA LYS A 671 -15.98 -17.45 -9.84
C LYS A 671 -16.53 -17.01 -11.20
N TYR A 672 -17.02 -15.78 -11.29
CA TYR A 672 -17.53 -15.19 -12.52
C TYR A 672 -16.45 -14.39 -13.29
N GLY A 673 -15.29 -14.15 -12.69
CA GLY A 673 -14.16 -13.51 -13.36
C GLY A 673 -14.37 -12.03 -13.70
N LEU A 674 -15.20 -11.29 -12.95
CA LEU A 674 -15.43 -9.86 -13.20
C LEU A 674 -14.25 -8.97 -12.74
N GLY A 675 -13.27 -9.52 -12.02
CA GLY A 675 -12.12 -8.78 -11.52
C GLY A 675 -12.52 -7.62 -10.60
N SER A 676 -11.87 -6.45 -10.77
CA SER A 676 -12.12 -5.22 -10.01
C SER A 676 -13.58 -4.74 -10.07
N LYS A 677 -14.24 -4.88 -11.22
CA LYS A 677 -15.68 -4.58 -11.43
C LYS A 677 -16.56 -5.42 -10.53
N GLY A 678 -16.17 -6.68 -10.31
CA GLY A 678 -16.87 -7.63 -9.46
C GLY A 678 -16.97 -7.12 -8.03
N THR A 679 -15.90 -6.50 -7.52
CA THR A 679 -15.89 -5.88 -6.19
C THR A 679 -16.83 -4.68 -6.12
N ALA A 680 -16.77 -3.74 -7.06
CA ALA A 680 -17.67 -2.57 -7.06
C ALA A 680 -19.16 -2.98 -7.11
N LEU A 681 -19.46 -4.01 -7.91
CA LEU A 681 -20.80 -4.59 -7.97
C LEU A 681 -21.18 -5.34 -6.69
N ALA A 682 -20.23 -6.04 -6.06
CA ALA A 682 -20.44 -6.70 -4.77
C ALA A 682 -20.80 -5.69 -3.68
N THR A 683 -20.10 -4.54 -3.61
CA THR A 683 -20.45 -3.44 -2.71
C THR A 683 -21.87 -2.95 -2.96
N SER A 684 -22.26 -2.80 -4.23
CA SER A 684 -23.62 -2.41 -4.62
C SER A 684 -24.67 -3.41 -4.13
N ILE A 685 -24.47 -4.70 -4.38
CA ILE A 685 -25.38 -5.77 -3.94
C ILE A 685 -25.49 -5.79 -2.42
N SER A 686 -24.38 -5.63 -1.71
CA SER A 686 -24.36 -5.59 -0.24
C SER A 686 -25.15 -4.41 0.31
N TYR A 687 -24.98 -3.18 -0.21
CA TYR A 687 -25.79 -2.05 0.25
C TYR A 687 -27.28 -2.22 -0.06
N TRP A 688 -27.64 -2.74 -1.24
CA TRP A 688 -29.04 -3.06 -1.55
C TRP A 688 -29.61 -4.16 -0.66
N THR A 689 -28.80 -5.15 -0.30
CA THR A 689 -29.18 -6.20 0.66
C THR A 689 -29.48 -5.58 2.04
N ASN A 690 -28.61 -4.69 2.51
CA ASN A 690 -28.83 -3.99 3.78
C ASN A 690 -30.10 -3.12 3.75
N VAL A 691 -30.30 -2.37 2.67
CA VAL A 691 -31.52 -1.58 2.43
C VAL A 691 -32.77 -2.46 2.46
N ALA A 692 -32.73 -3.64 1.83
CA ALA A 692 -33.84 -4.57 1.81
C ALA A 692 -34.14 -5.13 3.21
N LEU A 693 -33.11 -5.55 3.96
CA LEU A 693 -33.26 -6.06 5.32
C LEU A 693 -33.87 -5.01 6.26
N LEU A 694 -33.39 -3.76 6.19
CA LEU A 694 -33.95 -2.67 6.98
C LEU A 694 -35.36 -2.27 6.53
N ALA A 695 -35.64 -2.26 5.22
CA ALA A 695 -36.98 -2.00 4.71
C ALA A 695 -38.00 -3.05 5.20
N LEU A 696 -37.62 -4.33 5.16
CA LEU A 696 -38.43 -5.43 5.69
C LEU A 696 -38.68 -5.24 7.19
N TYR A 697 -37.64 -4.91 7.97
CA TYR A 697 -37.80 -4.63 9.39
C TYR A 697 -38.75 -3.45 9.65
N ILE A 698 -38.55 -2.31 8.97
CA ILE A 698 -39.41 -1.12 9.12
C ILE A 698 -40.86 -1.42 8.75
N ARG A 699 -41.09 -2.26 7.72
CA ARG A 699 -42.42 -2.58 7.21
C ARG A 699 -43.20 -3.54 8.11
N PHE A 700 -42.53 -4.49 8.76
CA PHE A 700 -43.17 -5.60 9.47
C PHE A 700 -42.99 -5.57 10.99
N SER A 701 -41.99 -4.87 11.52
CA SER A 701 -41.74 -4.80 12.96
C SER A 701 -42.84 -4.04 13.70
N PRO A 702 -43.39 -4.58 14.81
CA PRO A 702 -44.32 -3.86 15.68
C PRO A 702 -43.75 -2.53 16.19
N SER A 703 -42.43 -2.46 16.41
CA SER A 703 -41.75 -1.26 16.93
C SER A 703 -41.87 -0.06 15.99
N CYS A 704 -42.00 -0.28 14.68
CA CYS A 704 -42.11 0.78 13.68
C CYS A 704 -43.57 1.10 13.31
N LYS A 705 -44.56 0.42 13.88
CA LYS A 705 -45.98 0.54 13.47
C LYS A 705 -46.54 1.95 13.64
N LYS A 706 -46.09 2.69 14.67
CA LYS A 706 -46.51 4.08 14.95
C LYS A 706 -45.74 5.11 14.12
N THR A 707 -44.52 4.80 13.71
CA THR A 707 -43.61 5.73 13.05
C THR A 707 -43.58 5.55 11.53
N TRP A 708 -43.93 4.37 11.03
CA TRP A 708 -44.08 4.04 9.61
C TRP A 708 -45.53 3.66 9.28
N THR A 709 -46.24 4.59 8.64
CA THR A 709 -47.64 4.41 8.23
C THR A 709 -47.81 4.25 6.71
N GLY A 710 -46.75 3.83 6.01
CA GLY A 710 -46.72 3.70 4.55
C GLY A 710 -46.31 4.97 3.80
N PHE A 711 -46.35 4.89 2.47
CA PHE A 711 -45.94 5.99 1.59
C PHE A 711 -46.96 7.13 1.57
N LYS A 712 -46.45 8.35 1.64
CA LYS A 712 -47.22 9.58 1.87
C LYS A 712 -46.80 10.66 0.88
N ARG A 713 -47.76 11.41 0.32
CA ARG A 713 -47.49 12.45 -0.69
C ARG A 713 -46.86 13.70 -0.06
N GLU A 714 -47.11 13.90 1.23
CA GLU A 714 -46.55 14.92 2.12
C GLU A 714 -45.01 14.88 2.15
N ALA A 715 -44.42 13.73 1.82
CA ALA A 715 -42.97 13.56 1.71
C ALA A 715 -42.35 14.42 0.58
N PHE A 716 -43.11 14.75 -0.47
CA PHE A 716 -42.65 15.62 -1.57
C PHE A 716 -42.79 17.10 -1.25
N GLY A 717 -43.58 17.48 -0.24
CA GLY A 717 -43.66 18.84 0.28
C GLY A 717 -42.47 19.14 1.21
N GLY A 718 -42.11 20.42 1.39
CA GLY A 718 -41.10 20.83 2.38
C GLY A 718 -39.65 20.38 2.11
N SER A 719 -39.32 19.93 0.89
CA SER A 719 -37.97 19.47 0.53
C SER A 719 -36.90 20.56 0.68
N MET A 720 -37.25 21.83 0.43
CA MET A 720 -36.31 22.95 0.57
C MET A 720 -35.90 23.18 2.03
N ASP A 721 -36.81 22.98 2.99
CA ASP A 721 -36.48 23.15 4.40
C ASP A 721 -35.62 21.99 4.92
N PHE A 722 -35.81 20.78 4.38
CA PHE A 722 -34.87 19.68 4.58
C PHE A 722 -33.48 20.04 4.03
N ILE A 723 -33.38 20.55 2.79
CA ILE A 723 -32.09 20.92 2.17
C ILE A 723 -31.36 22.00 2.97
N LYS A 724 -32.08 23.02 3.50
CA LYS A 724 -31.49 24.08 4.35
C LYS A 724 -30.81 23.55 5.62
N LEU A 725 -31.20 22.38 6.10
CA LEU A 725 -30.59 21.69 7.25
C LEU A 725 -29.56 20.64 6.82
N ALA A 726 -29.85 19.90 5.74
CA ALA A 726 -29.01 18.84 5.21
C ALA A 726 -27.71 19.36 4.59
N LEU A 727 -27.75 20.50 3.89
CA LEU A 727 -26.55 21.05 3.25
C LEU A 727 -25.47 21.47 4.27
N PRO A 728 -25.78 22.24 5.33
CA PRO A 728 -24.79 22.51 6.38
C PRO A 728 -24.28 21.25 7.08
N SER A 729 -25.16 20.28 7.34
CA SER A 729 -24.77 18.99 7.94
C SER A 729 -23.78 18.23 7.05
N SER A 730 -24.00 18.28 5.73
CA SER A 730 -23.09 17.71 4.75
C SER A 730 -21.75 18.43 4.69
N ILE A 731 -21.76 19.77 4.62
CA ILE A 731 -20.53 20.58 4.63
C ILE A 731 -19.70 20.27 5.87
N MET A 732 -20.33 20.18 7.04
CA MET A 732 -19.65 19.88 8.30
C MET A 732 -18.84 18.57 8.21
N LEU A 733 -19.46 17.49 7.72
CA LEU A 733 -18.82 16.17 7.55
C LEU A 733 -17.81 16.14 6.39
N CYS A 734 -18.14 16.72 5.24
CA CYS A 734 -17.30 16.73 4.05
C CYS A 734 -16.00 17.49 4.28
N ILE A 735 -16.06 18.70 4.85
CA ILE A 735 -14.89 19.54 5.12
C ILE A 735 -13.87 18.81 5.99
N GLU A 736 -14.35 18.09 7.01
CA GLU A 736 -13.53 17.25 7.87
C GLU A 736 -12.88 16.11 7.07
N PHE A 737 -13.67 15.27 6.39
CA PHE A 737 -13.13 14.11 5.67
C PHE A 737 -12.20 14.51 4.52
N TRP A 738 -12.53 15.56 3.78
CA TRP A 738 -11.73 16.04 2.66
C TRP A 738 -10.40 16.61 3.12
N SER A 739 -10.33 17.21 4.32
CA SER A 739 -9.06 17.69 4.87
C SER A 739 -8.07 16.55 5.14
N PHE A 740 -8.57 15.39 5.59
CA PHE A 740 -7.76 14.19 5.79
C PHE A 740 -7.29 13.56 4.47
N GLU A 741 -8.11 13.56 3.43
CA GLU A 741 -7.68 13.12 2.08
C GLU A 741 -6.66 14.10 1.49
N LEU A 742 -6.84 15.40 1.72
CA LEU A 742 -5.92 16.43 1.24
C LEU A 742 -4.51 16.29 1.84
N ILE A 743 -4.37 15.95 3.11
CA ILE A 743 -3.04 15.73 3.69
C ILE A 743 -2.34 14.50 3.08
N VAL A 744 -3.08 13.44 2.73
CA VAL A 744 -2.51 12.30 2.00
C VAL A 744 -2.07 12.73 0.60
N LEU A 745 -2.86 13.54 -0.11
CA LEU A 745 -2.44 14.09 -1.40
C LEU A 745 -1.19 14.96 -1.28
N LEU A 746 -1.11 15.83 -0.26
CA LEU A 746 0.06 16.67 0.00
C LEU A 746 1.31 15.84 0.31
N SER A 747 1.18 14.66 0.92
CA SER A 747 2.32 13.79 1.18
C SER A 747 3.00 13.27 -0.09
N GLY A 748 2.28 13.21 -1.21
CA GLY A 748 2.85 12.90 -2.53
C GLY A 748 3.79 13.98 -3.08
N LEU A 749 3.80 15.17 -2.47
CA LEU A 749 4.70 16.28 -2.84
C LEU A 749 5.94 16.36 -1.94
N LEU A 750 6.03 15.52 -0.90
CA LEU A 750 7.17 15.50 0.01
C LEU A 750 8.38 14.75 -0.59
N PRO A 751 9.60 15.01 -0.08
CA PRO A 751 10.76 14.18 -0.38
C PRO A 751 10.49 12.72 -0.02
N ASN A 752 10.82 11.79 -0.92
CA ASN A 752 10.45 10.37 -0.81
C ASN A 752 8.93 10.13 -0.75
N PRO A 753 8.19 10.49 -1.80
CA PRO A 753 6.72 10.48 -1.79
C PRO A 753 6.14 9.07 -1.61
N LYS A 754 6.85 8.02 -2.04
CA LYS A 754 6.43 6.62 -1.84
C LYS A 754 6.34 6.27 -0.35
N LEU A 755 7.36 6.62 0.43
CA LEU A 755 7.38 6.38 1.87
C LEU A 755 6.34 7.23 2.60
N GLU A 756 6.34 8.54 2.36
CA GLU A 756 5.45 9.48 3.06
C GLU A 756 3.98 9.18 2.79
N THR A 757 3.62 8.93 1.53
CA THR A 757 2.24 8.57 1.13
C THR A 757 1.81 7.24 1.74
N SER A 758 2.68 6.23 1.76
CA SER A 758 2.36 4.93 2.37
C SER A 758 2.10 5.07 3.87
N VAL A 759 2.97 5.80 4.58
CA VAL A 759 2.86 6.02 6.03
C VAL A 759 1.61 6.84 6.37
N LEU A 760 1.30 7.91 5.63
CA LEU A 760 0.08 8.69 5.83
C LEU A 760 -1.19 7.90 5.47
N SER A 761 -1.17 7.07 4.43
CA SER A 761 -2.31 6.21 4.08
C SER A 761 -2.58 5.15 5.14
N ILE A 762 -1.54 4.52 5.70
CA ILE A 762 -1.68 3.59 6.84
C ILE A 762 -2.20 4.34 8.06
N SER A 763 -1.69 5.55 8.32
CA SER A 763 -2.16 6.40 9.41
C SER A 763 -3.65 6.76 9.26
N LEU A 764 -4.09 7.10 8.05
CA LEU A 764 -5.48 7.45 7.73
C LEU A 764 -6.42 6.25 7.88
N ASN A 765 -6.00 5.08 7.42
CA ASN A 765 -6.78 3.85 7.64
C ASN A 765 -6.87 3.49 9.12
N THR A 766 -5.78 3.68 9.87
CA THR A 766 -5.74 3.44 11.31
C THR A 766 -6.70 4.39 12.05
N THR A 767 -6.63 5.70 11.79
CA THR A 767 -7.56 6.67 12.38
C THR A 767 -8.99 6.45 11.90
N GLY A 768 -9.20 6.11 10.63
CA GLY A 768 -10.52 5.81 10.09
C GLY A 768 -11.19 4.57 10.72
N LEU A 769 -10.41 3.57 11.15
CA LEU A 769 -10.91 2.43 11.91
C LEU A 769 -11.27 2.85 13.34
N MET A 770 -10.38 3.59 14.02
CA MET A 770 -10.62 4.09 15.38
C MET A 770 -11.83 5.02 15.43
N PHE A 771 -11.99 5.91 14.43
CA PHE A 771 -13.07 6.90 14.32
C PHE A 771 -14.48 6.30 14.30
N MET A 772 -14.67 5.03 13.92
CA MET A 772 -15.99 4.40 13.92
C MET A 772 -16.60 4.32 15.33
N ILE A 773 -15.77 4.27 16.38
CA ILE A 773 -16.20 4.22 17.77
C ILE A 773 -16.75 5.59 18.23
N PRO A 774 -15.99 6.70 18.18
CA PRO A 774 -16.53 8.01 18.52
C PRO A 774 -17.63 8.46 17.55
N TYR A 775 -17.62 8.03 16.29
CA TYR A 775 -18.73 8.25 15.37
C TYR A 775 -20.04 7.65 15.89
N GLY A 776 -19.99 6.41 16.40
CA GLY A 776 -21.14 5.77 17.05
C GLY A 776 -21.61 6.53 18.30
N LEU A 777 -20.69 7.01 19.15
CA LEU A 777 -21.02 7.85 20.31
C LEU A 777 -21.62 9.21 19.90
N GLY A 778 -21.11 9.82 18.83
CA GLY A 778 -21.63 11.05 18.23
C GLY A 778 -23.06 10.87 17.73
N ALA A 779 -23.35 9.71 17.12
CA ALA A 779 -24.70 9.32 16.70
C ALA A 779 -25.65 9.12 17.90
N VAL A 780 -25.17 8.50 18.99
CA VAL A 780 -25.94 8.34 20.25
C VAL A 780 -26.29 9.70 20.84
N ILE A 781 -25.32 10.59 21.06
CA ILE A 781 -25.60 11.87 21.70
C ILE A 781 -26.49 12.75 20.83
N SER A 782 -26.31 12.72 19.52
CA SER A 782 -27.20 13.41 18.58
C SER A 782 -28.66 12.98 18.80
N THR A 783 -28.91 11.66 18.85
CA THR A 783 -30.24 11.09 19.16
C THR A 783 -30.74 11.48 20.55
N ARG A 784 -29.90 11.40 21.59
CA ARG A 784 -30.33 11.71 22.96
C ARG A 784 -30.69 13.18 23.10
N VAL A 785 -29.82 14.09 22.65
CA VAL A 785 -30.05 15.54 22.71
C VAL A 785 -31.29 15.93 21.90
N SER A 786 -31.44 15.41 20.67
CA SER A 786 -32.63 15.71 19.86
C SER A 786 -33.91 15.23 20.53
N ASN A 787 -33.90 14.03 21.13
CA ASN A 787 -35.07 13.46 21.79
C ASN A 787 -35.44 14.24 23.07
N GLU A 788 -34.46 14.62 23.88
CA GLU A 788 -34.72 15.39 25.10
C GLU A 788 -35.16 16.83 24.80
N LEU A 789 -34.57 17.49 23.79
CA LEU A 789 -35.01 18.81 23.33
C LEU A 789 -36.43 18.78 22.75
N GLY A 790 -36.73 17.80 21.91
CA GLY A 790 -38.08 17.60 21.36
C GLY A 790 -39.13 17.31 22.43
N ALA A 791 -38.73 16.66 23.53
CA ALA A 791 -39.59 16.40 24.68
C ALA A 791 -39.71 17.60 25.64
N GLY A 792 -39.09 18.74 25.35
CA GLY A 792 -39.10 19.91 26.22
C GLY A 792 -38.33 19.70 27.54
N ARG A 793 -37.28 18.87 27.56
CA ARG A 793 -36.48 18.52 28.74
C ARG A 793 -35.02 19.00 28.61
N PRO A 794 -34.75 20.31 28.68
CA PRO A 794 -33.42 20.89 28.44
C PRO A 794 -32.35 20.42 29.45
N GLU A 795 -32.70 20.29 30.73
CA GLU A 795 -31.77 19.80 31.75
C GLU A 795 -31.33 18.34 31.50
N ALA A 796 -32.23 17.50 30.98
CA ALA A 796 -31.88 16.12 30.60
C ALA A 796 -30.95 16.10 29.38
N ALA A 797 -31.16 17.00 28.42
CA ALA A 797 -30.25 17.16 27.28
C ALA A 797 -28.84 17.59 27.73
N ARG A 798 -28.76 18.54 28.69
CA ARG A 798 -27.50 18.98 29.29
C ARG A 798 -26.79 17.85 30.05
N LEU A 799 -27.53 17.05 30.82
CA LEU A 799 -26.97 15.88 31.50
C LEU A 799 -26.42 14.85 30.49
N ALA A 800 -27.16 14.59 29.41
CA ALA A 800 -26.73 13.67 28.35
C ALA A 800 -25.39 14.10 27.72
N VAL A 801 -25.22 15.41 27.47
CA VAL A 801 -23.97 16.00 26.95
C VAL A 801 -22.80 15.79 27.91
N ILE A 802 -22.98 16.06 29.20
CA ILE A 802 -21.92 15.88 30.20
C ILE A 802 -21.49 14.41 30.26
N VAL A 803 -22.47 13.50 30.30
CA VAL A 803 -22.22 12.06 30.36
C VAL A 803 -21.45 11.58 29.14
N VAL A 804 -21.85 11.96 27.92
CA VAL A 804 -21.17 11.46 26.72
C VAL A 804 -19.74 11.98 26.61
N VAL A 805 -19.49 13.23 27.02
CA VAL A 805 -18.12 13.79 27.00
C VAL A 805 -17.21 12.99 27.92
N ILE A 806 -17.67 12.61 29.11
CA ILE A 806 -16.91 11.75 30.04
C ILE A 806 -16.68 10.35 29.42
N VAL A 807 -17.74 9.73 28.89
CA VAL A 807 -17.65 8.40 28.25
C VAL A 807 -16.65 8.41 27.10
N THR A 808 -16.67 9.45 26.28
CA THR A 808 -15.78 9.60 25.12
C THR A 808 -14.33 9.82 25.55
N MET A 809 -14.08 10.63 26.58
CA MET A 809 -12.73 10.80 27.12
C MET A 809 -12.13 9.48 27.63
N LEU A 810 -12.94 8.65 28.32
CA LEU A 810 -12.52 7.33 28.78
C LEU A 810 -12.29 6.37 27.62
N GLU A 811 -13.20 6.34 26.65
CA GLU A 811 -13.09 5.53 25.44
C GLU A 811 -11.82 5.88 24.66
N SER A 812 -11.58 7.16 24.39
CA SER A 812 -10.46 7.61 23.58
C SER A 812 -9.12 7.38 24.28
N LEU A 813 -9.09 7.43 25.62
CA LEU A 813 -7.94 7.03 26.42
C LEU A 813 -7.65 5.53 26.28
N VAL A 814 -8.67 4.69 26.39
CA VAL A 814 -8.52 3.22 26.25
C VAL A 814 -8.03 2.86 24.85
N VAL A 815 -8.65 3.41 23.80
CA VAL A 815 -8.25 3.17 22.40
C VAL A 815 -6.83 3.69 22.15
N GLY A 816 -6.50 4.88 22.67
CA GLY A 816 -5.15 5.45 22.60
C GLY A 816 -4.08 4.58 23.27
N ILE A 817 -4.37 4.03 24.45
CA ILE A 817 -3.44 3.10 25.14
C ILE A 817 -3.29 1.81 24.33
N CYS A 818 -4.38 1.24 23.83
CA CYS A 818 -4.34 0.01 23.02
C CYS A 818 -3.45 0.18 21.78
N ILE A 819 -3.60 1.26 21.02
CA ILE A 819 -2.78 1.48 19.82
C ILE A 819 -1.31 1.74 20.18
N LEU A 820 -1.04 2.44 21.29
CA LEU A 820 0.32 2.65 21.81
C LEU A 820 1.00 1.33 22.20
N LEU A 821 0.28 0.40 22.84
CA LEU A 821 0.78 -0.93 23.16
C LEU A 821 1.04 -1.76 21.89
N ALA A 822 0.19 -1.61 20.88
CA ALA A 822 0.34 -2.29 19.60
C ALA A 822 1.38 -1.66 18.65
N ARG A 823 2.01 -0.52 19.01
CA ARG A 823 2.83 0.30 18.09
C ARG A 823 3.91 -0.47 17.32
N ASN A 824 4.55 -1.44 17.97
CA ASN A 824 5.67 -2.20 17.38
C ASN A 824 5.20 -3.27 16.37
N ILE A 825 3.93 -3.67 16.43
CA ILE A 825 3.36 -4.75 15.61
C ILE A 825 2.44 -4.15 14.54
N TRP A 826 1.79 -3.01 14.83
CA TRP A 826 0.76 -2.43 13.97
C TRP A 826 1.24 -2.14 12.54
N GLY A 827 2.46 -1.63 12.38
CA GLY A 827 3.03 -1.38 11.05
C GLY A 827 3.16 -2.65 10.19
N TYR A 828 3.47 -3.79 10.81
CA TYR A 828 3.61 -5.08 10.13
C TYR A 828 2.27 -5.66 9.64
N VAL A 829 1.13 -5.13 10.11
CA VAL A 829 -0.20 -5.49 9.57
C VAL A 829 -0.37 -4.97 8.14
N TYR A 830 0.31 -3.87 7.80
CA TYR A 830 0.15 -3.20 6.51
C TYR A 830 1.35 -3.37 5.57
N SER A 831 2.58 -3.45 6.08
CA SER A 831 3.77 -3.52 5.24
C SER A 831 4.87 -4.36 5.87
N ASN A 832 5.64 -5.06 5.02
CA ASN A 832 6.85 -5.78 5.40
C ASN A 832 8.12 -4.94 5.22
N GLU A 833 8.00 -3.69 4.75
CA GLU A 833 9.15 -2.80 4.58
C GLU A 833 9.55 -2.16 5.91
N ASP A 834 10.75 -2.49 6.41
CA ASP A 834 11.26 -2.00 7.69
C ASP A 834 11.24 -0.46 7.81
N GLN A 835 11.44 0.26 6.71
CA GLN A 835 11.42 1.73 6.72
C GLN A 835 10.01 2.27 6.99
N VAL A 836 8.97 1.70 6.37
CA VAL A 836 7.56 2.06 6.60
C VAL A 836 7.17 1.73 8.03
N VAL A 837 7.52 0.52 8.50
CA VAL A 837 7.17 0.08 9.85
C VAL A 837 7.82 0.94 10.93
N LYS A 838 9.12 1.24 10.81
CA LYS A 838 9.83 2.12 11.75
C LYS A 838 9.21 3.52 11.80
N TYR A 839 8.75 4.03 10.66
CA TYR A 839 8.08 5.33 10.62
C TYR A 839 6.70 5.26 11.31
N ILE A 840 5.91 4.22 11.04
CA ILE A 840 4.62 4.01 11.73
C ILE A 840 4.79 3.93 13.25
N ILE A 841 5.82 3.24 13.76
CA ILE A 841 6.12 3.18 15.21
C ILE A 841 6.25 4.59 15.80
N VAL A 842 6.84 5.54 15.06
CA VAL A 842 6.99 6.93 15.49
C VAL A 842 5.71 7.76 15.28
N MET A 843 4.88 7.41 14.29
CA MET A 843 3.59 8.07 14.06
C MET A 843 2.52 7.67 15.08
N VAL A 844 2.50 6.42 15.55
CA VAL A 844 1.44 5.90 16.44
C VAL A 844 1.19 6.77 17.68
N PRO A 845 2.20 7.31 18.40
CA PRO A 845 1.95 8.26 19.48
C PRO A 845 1.23 9.54 19.04
N ILE A 846 1.55 10.08 17.86
CA ILE A 846 0.86 11.23 17.27
C ILE A 846 -0.59 10.87 16.95
N LEU A 847 -0.83 9.66 16.40
CA LEU A 847 -2.17 9.15 16.11
C LEU A 847 -3.00 8.97 17.38
N ALA A 848 -2.40 8.47 18.46
CA ALA A 848 -3.06 8.31 19.75
C ALA A 848 -3.51 9.66 20.33
N ILE A 849 -2.69 10.71 20.19
CA ILE A 849 -3.08 12.08 20.58
C ILE A 849 -4.21 12.58 19.69
N SER A 850 -4.13 12.38 18.36
CA SER A 850 -5.21 12.79 17.46
C SER A 850 -6.54 12.11 17.81
N ASN A 851 -6.51 10.84 18.22
CA ASN A 851 -7.72 10.09 18.59
C ASN A 851 -8.49 10.74 19.75
N VAL A 852 -7.80 11.35 20.71
CA VAL A 852 -8.46 12.04 21.83
C VAL A 852 -9.25 13.26 21.35
N PHE A 853 -8.62 14.13 20.54
CA PHE A 853 -9.29 15.31 20.01
C PHE A 853 -10.38 14.94 19.01
N ASP A 854 -10.14 13.90 18.21
CA ASP A 854 -11.10 13.39 17.24
C ASP A 854 -12.33 12.77 17.92
N GLY A 855 -12.13 12.04 19.03
CA GLY A 855 -13.23 11.56 19.86
C GLY A 855 -14.10 12.69 20.39
N ILE A 856 -13.48 13.69 21.03
CA ILE A 856 -14.19 14.85 21.60
C ILE A 856 -14.93 15.62 20.49
N GLN A 857 -14.27 15.97 19.38
CA GLN A 857 -14.95 16.74 18.33
C GLN A 857 -16.14 15.97 17.76
N CYS A 858 -16.04 14.64 17.63
CA CYS A 858 -17.09 13.84 17.02
C CYS A 858 -18.39 13.90 17.84
N VAL A 859 -18.29 13.85 19.18
CA VAL A 859 -19.46 14.01 20.06
C VAL A 859 -19.96 15.44 20.12
N LEU A 860 -19.10 16.45 20.06
CA LEU A 860 -19.51 17.87 19.98
C LEU A 860 -20.25 18.16 18.65
N SER A 861 -19.77 17.58 17.55
CA SER A 861 -20.44 17.60 16.24
C SER A 861 -21.80 16.88 16.31
N GLY A 862 -21.89 15.76 17.03
CA GLY A 862 -23.15 15.07 17.32
C GLY A 862 -24.15 15.93 18.10
N ILE A 863 -23.70 16.62 19.15
CA ILE A 863 -24.53 17.56 19.94
C ILE A 863 -25.04 18.68 19.04
N THR A 864 -24.17 19.25 18.20
CA THR A 864 -24.51 20.32 17.26
C THR A 864 -25.60 19.87 16.27
N ARG A 865 -25.55 18.62 15.78
CA ARG A 865 -26.63 18.02 14.96
C ARG A 865 -27.90 17.80 15.77
N GLY A 866 -27.82 17.25 16.98
CA GLY A 866 -29.00 17.03 17.85
C GLY A 866 -29.77 18.31 18.18
N CYS A 867 -29.06 19.43 18.39
CA CYS A 867 -29.66 20.75 18.61
C CYS A 867 -30.24 21.38 17.33
N GLY A 868 -29.74 21.01 16.15
CA GLY A 868 -30.09 21.67 14.89
C GLY A 868 -29.25 22.93 14.60
N LEU A 869 -28.01 22.97 15.09
CA LEU A 869 -27.07 24.09 14.96
C LEU A 869 -26.01 23.85 13.86
N GLN A 870 -26.32 23.02 12.85
CA GLN A 870 -25.35 22.56 11.85
C GLN A 870 -24.76 23.68 11.00
N LYS A 871 -25.46 24.81 10.84
CA LYS A 871 -24.91 26.00 10.18
C LYS A 871 -23.69 26.56 10.93
N ALA A 872 -23.79 26.68 12.25
CA ALA A 872 -22.68 27.14 13.09
C ALA A 872 -21.55 26.11 13.10
N GLY A 873 -21.89 24.82 13.21
CA GLY A 873 -20.91 23.73 13.13
C GLY A 873 -20.15 23.69 11.80
N ALA A 874 -20.83 23.87 10.67
CA ALA A 874 -20.19 23.92 9.36
C ALA A 874 -19.18 25.07 9.24
N VAL A 875 -19.53 26.26 9.74
CA VAL A 875 -18.60 27.41 9.78
C VAL A 875 -17.40 27.11 10.67
N ALA A 876 -17.63 26.53 11.86
CA ALA A 876 -16.56 26.14 12.77
C ALA A 876 -15.59 25.13 12.11
N ASN A 877 -16.11 24.12 11.41
CA ASN A 877 -15.28 23.13 10.70
C ASN A 877 -14.46 23.75 9.56
N ILE A 878 -15.02 24.67 8.77
CA ILE A 878 -14.29 25.36 7.70
C ILE A 878 -13.11 26.15 8.29
N VAL A 879 -13.35 26.91 9.36
CA VAL A 879 -12.29 27.67 10.05
C VAL A 879 -11.23 26.71 10.61
N ALA A 880 -11.66 25.67 11.32
CA ALA A 880 -10.76 24.72 11.95
C ALA A 880 -9.84 24.03 10.93
N TYR A 881 -10.39 23.46 9.86
CA TYR A 881 -9.60 22.65 8.93
C TYR A 881 -8.93 23.45 7.82
N TYR A 882 -9.59 24.44 7.22
CA TYR A 882 -9.06 25.12 6.02
C TYR A 882 -8.36 26.45 6.34
N VAL A 883 -8.70 27.09 7.45
CA VAL A 883 -8.00 28.32 7.90
C VAL A 883 -6.84 27.98 8.84
N VAL A 884 -6.96 26.93 9.66
CA VAL A 884 -5.90 26.56 10.62
C VAL A 884 -5.22 25.24 10.26
N GLY A 885 -5.96 24.14 10.15
CA GLY A 885 -5.39 22.78 10.01
C GLY A 885 -4.48 22.61 8.80
N VAL A 886 -5.02 22.76 7.59
CA VAL A 886 -4.30 22.58 6.32
C VAL A 886 -3.13 23.56 6.18
N PRO A 887 -3.27 24.88 6.47
CA PRO A 887 -2.12 25.78 6.49
C PRO A 887 -1.04 25.34 7.49
N SER A 888 -1.42 24.90 8.69
CA SER A 888 -0.46 24.39 9.69
C SER A 888 0.24 23.11 9.19
N SER A 889 -0.48 22.21 8.52
CA SER A 889 0.08 21.01 7.89
C SER A 889 1.13 21.37 6.84
N VAL A 890 0.84 22.34 5.98
CA VAL A 890 1.79 22.80 4.96
C VAL A 890 3.02 23.45 5.60
N ILE A 891 2.84 24.31 6.60
CA ILE A 891 3.94 24.97 7.32
C ILE A 891 4.84 23.92 7.98
N PHE A 892 4.29 23.00 8.77
CA PHE A 892 5.08 22.00 9.47
C PHE A 892 5.77 21.01 8.53
N ALA A 893 5.09 20.57 7.48
CA ALA A 893 5.63 19.58 6.56
C ALA A 893 6.71 20.15 5.63
N PHE A 894 6.44 21.30 5.00
CA PHE A 894 7.28 21.85 3.93
C PHE A 894 8.21 22.97 4.41
N LEU A 895 7.73 23.90 5.24
CA LEU A 895 8.56 25.03 5.69
C LEU A 895 9.48 24.63 6.84
N LEU A 896 9.00 23.82 7.79
CA LEU A 896 9.81 23.31 8.90
C LEU A 896 10.49 21.96 8.60
N HIS A 897 10.28 21.41 7.41
CA HIS A 897 10.87 20.14 6.95
C HIS A 897 10.63 18.94 7.88
N ILE A 898 9.46 18.89 8.55
CA ILE A 898 9.08 17.80 9.47
C ILE A 898 8.50 16.59 8.69
N GLY A 899 8.29 16.71 7.38
CA GLY A 899 7.80 15.63 6.51
C GLY A 899 6.37 15.22 6.83
N GLY A 900 6.03 13.94 6.65
CA GLY A 900 4.68 13.43 6.88
C GLY A 900 4.18 13.56 8.32
N LYS A 901 5.08 13.54 9.31
CA LYS A 901 4.74 13.90 10.71
C LYS A 901 4.19 15.32 10.80
N GLY A 902 4.80 16.26 10.07
CA GLY A 902 4.38 17.65 10.03
C GLY A 902 2.96 17.81 9.48
N LEU A 903 2.63 17.05 8.42
CA LEU A 903 1.28 17.04 7.86
C LEU A 903 0.25 16.60 8.91
N TRP A 904 0.54 15.56 9.69
CA TRP A 904 -0.35 15.05 10.72
C TRP A 904 -0.43 15.97 11.96
N ILE A 905 0.68 16.57 12.37
CA ILE A 905 0.67 17.55 13.47
C ILE A 905 -0.19 18.76 13.09
N GLY A 906 -0.14 19.20 11.82
CA GLY A 906 -0.99 20.28 11.34
C GLY A 906 -2.48 19.95 11.38
N ILE A 907 -2.88 18.72 11.02
CA ILE A 907 -4.28 18.32 11.11
C ILE A 907 -4.76 18.25 12.57
N ILE A 908 -3.87 17.90 13.51
CA ILE A 908 -4.15 17.99 14.95
C ILE A 908 -4.43 19.44 15.39
N CYS A 909 -3.72 20.44 14.86
CA CYS A 909 -4.06 21.84 15.12
C CYS A 909 -5.48 22.17 14.66
N GLY A 910 -5.90 21.64 13.51
CA GLY A 910 -7.29 21.73 13.04
C GLY A 910 -8.28 21.08 14.00
N LEU A 911 -8.03 19.84 14.42
CA LEU A 911 -8.86 19.13 15.40
C LEU A 911 -9.01 19.90 16.72
N VAL A 912 -7.90 20.42 17.27
CA VAL A 912 -7.91 21.22 18.50
C VAL A 912 -8.77 22.48 18.31
N MET A 913 -8.60 23.20 17.20
CA MET A 913 -9.42 24.38 16.91
C MET A 913 -10.90 24.03 16.75
N GLN A 914 -11.23 22.90 16.11
CA GLN A 914 -12.60 22.42 15.99
C GLN A 914 -13.22 22.15 17.37
N VAL A 915 -12.49 21.43 18.24
CA VAL A 915 -12.93 21.16 19.62
C VAL A 915 -13.19 22.48 20.36
N LEU A 916 -12.28 23.45 20.29
CA LEU A 916 -12.45 24.74 20.98
C LEU A 916 -13.67 25.51 20.46
N LEU A 917 -13.86 25.59 19.15
CA LEU A 917 -14.99 26.31 18.54
C LEU A 917 -16.33 25.64 18.86
N LEU A 918 -16.43 24.31 18.73
CA LEU A 918 -17.66 23.58 19.03
C LEU A 918 -17.96 23.54 20.53
N LEU A 919 -16.93 23.41 21.38
CA LEU A 919 -17.09 23.47 22.82
C LEU A 919 -17.57 24.86 23.25
N SER A 920 -16.97 25.93 22.71
CA SER A 920 -17.43 27.30 22.96
C SER A 920 -18.88 27.50 22.52
N LEU A 921 -19.25 26.98 21.35
CA LEU A 921 -20.64 27.02 20.87
C LEU A 921 -21.59 26.33 21.85
N ILE A 922 -21.24 25.12 22.31
CA ILE A 922 -22.07 24.32 23.21
C ILE A 922 -22.17 24.94 24.62
N LEU A 923 -21.09 25.51 25.15
CA LEU A 923 -21.10 26.20 26.44
C LEU A 923 -21.96 27.47 26.41
N CYS A 924 -22.14 28.09 25.24
CA CYS A 924 -22.99 29.26 25.05
C CYS A 924 -24.45 28.90 24.71
N ILE A 925 -24.82 27.62 24.67
CA ILE A 925 -26.20 27.21 24.39
C ILE A 925 -27.10 27.58 25.57
N ASP A 926 -28.12 28.39 25.27
CA ASP A 926 -29.31 28.50 26.10
C ASP A 926 -30.23 27.30 25.81
N TRP A 927 -30.19 26.31 26.71
CA TRP A 927 -30.89 25.04 26.54
C TRP A 927 -32.42 25.20 26.49
N GLU A 928 -32.97 26.15 27.24
CA GLU A 928 -34.41 26.45 27.23
C GLU A 928 -34.83 27.02 25.86
N LYS A 929 -34.04 27.95 25.34
CA LYS A 929 -34.27 28.52 24.00
C LYS A 929 -34.17 27.45 22.90
N GLU A 930 -33.21 26.54 22.98
CA GLU A 930 -33.08 25.46 21.99
C GLU A 930 -34.23 24.43 22.10
N ALA A 931 -34.73 24.14 23.30
CA ALA A 931 -35.92 23.30 23.48
C ALA A 931 -37.17 23.98 22.88
N SER A 932 -37.32 25.29 23.08
CA SER A 932 -38.40 26.07 22.46
C SER A 932 -38.33 26.05 20.93
N LYS A 933 -37.16 26.29 20.33
CA LYS A 933 -36.95 26.18 18.87
C LYS A 933 -37.23 24.78 18.34
N ALA A 934 -36.87 23.74 19.09
CA ALA A 934 -37.20 22.36 18.71
C ALA A 934 -38.72 22.16 18.66
N GLY A 935 -39.45 22.67 19.66
CA GLY A 935 -40.92 22.67 19.68
C GLY A 935 -41.53 23.42 18.49
N GLU A 936 -41.04 24.63 18.16
CA GLU A 936 -41.48 25.40 17.00
C GLU A 936 -41.25 24.65 15.67
N ARG A 937 -40.08 24.03 15.52
CA ARG A 937 -39.72 23.26 14.32
C ARG A 937 -40.66 22.08 14.11
N VAL A 938 -40.98 21.38 15.19
CA VAL A 938 -41.91 20.23 15.21
C VAL A 938 -43.35 20.70 14.92
N ASN A 939 -43.78 21.83 15.48
CA ASN A 939 -45.13 22.36 15.28
C ASN A 939 -45.37 22.96 13.88
N CYS A 940 -44.39 23.65 13.30
CA CYS A 940 -44.50 24.16 11.92
C CYS A 940 -44.65 23.03 10.91
N SER A 941 -44.01 21.88 11.14
CA SER A 941 -44.19 20.71 10.28
C SER A 941 -45.56 20.04 10.38
N SER A 942 -46.24 20.15 11.52
CA SER A 942 -47.61 19.63 11.69
C SER A 942 -48.70 20.55 11.14
N ILE A 943 -48.41 21.83 10.91
CA ILE A 943 -49.37 22.80 10.34
C ILE A 943 -49.34 22.81 8.80
N ALA A 944 -48.22 22.37 8.21
CA ALA A 944 -48.05 22.27 6.76
C ALA A 944 -48.48 20.91 6.15
N SER A 945 -48.90 19.96 6.98
CA SER A 945 -49.51 18.67 6.62
C SER A 945 -51.02 18.73 6.78
#